data_AF-A0A8J6A475-F1
#
_entry.id   AF-A0A8J6A475-F1
#
_cell.length_a   1.000
_cell.length_b   1.000
_cell.length_c   1.000
_cell.angle_alpha   90.00
_cell.angle_beta   90.00
_cell.angle_gamma   90.00
#
_symmetry.space_group_name_H-M   'P 1'
#
loop_
_entity.id
_entity.type
_entity.pdbx_description
1 polymer ?
#
loop_
_entity_poly.entity_id
_entity_poly.type
_entity_poly.pdbx_seq_one_letter_code
_entity_poly.pdbx_strand_id
1 'polypeptide(L)'
;MDMNGHIRLADFGSCLKLMEDGTVQSSVAVGTPDYISPEILQAMEDGKGRYGPECDWWSLGVCMYEMLYGETPFYAESLVETYGKIMNHKERFQFPAQMTDVSENAKDLIRRLICSREHRLGQNGIEDFKKHPFFCGIDWDNIRNCEAPYIPEVSSPTDTSNFDVDDDCLKNSETMPPPTHTAFSGHHLPFVGFTYTSSWSCLRVTAGPTSVDLDVNVQRTLDNNLATEAYERRIKRLEQEKHELSRKLQESTQTVQALQHSTVDGPLTASKDLEIKSLKEEIEKLKKQVRESRLLEQQLEEANSVRRELDDAFRQIKAYEKQIKTLQQEREDLNKELVQASERLKNQSKELKDAHCQRKLAMQEFMEINERLTELHTQKQKLARHVRDKEEEVDLVMQKVESLRQELRRTERAKKELEVHTEAVAAEASKDRKLREQSEHYSKQLENELEGLKQKQISYSPGICSIEHQQEITKLKTDLEKKSIFYEEELSKREGIHANEIKNLKKELHDSEGQQLALNKEIMILKDKLEKNRRESQSEREEFENEFKQQYEREKVLLTEENKKLTSELDKLTTLYENLSIRNQQLEEEMKDLADKKESVAHWEAQITEIIQWVSDEKDARGYLQALASKMTEELEALRNSSLGTRATDMPWKMRRFAKLDMSARLELQSALDAEIRAKQAIQEELNKVKASNIITEW
;
A
#
# COMPACT_ATOMS: atom_id res chain seq x y z
N MET A 1 -11.91 -24.04 6.22
CA MET A 1 -12.45 -25.07 7.12
C MET A 1 -11.32 -26.02 7.53
N ASP A 2 -11.32 -26.60 8.73
CA ASP A 2 -10.37 -27.65 9.11
C ASP A 2 -10.87 -29.06 8.74
N MET A 3 -10.04 -30.08 8.96
CA MET A 3 -10.37 -31.48 8.61
C MET A 3 -11.57 -32.04 9.38
N ASN A 4 -11.98 -31.40 10.47
CA ASN A 4 -13.11 -31.80 11.31
C ASN A 4 -14.37 -31.00 10.98
N GLY A 5 -14.37 -30.19 9.91
CA GLY A 5 -15.51 -29.41 9.50
C GLY A 5 -15.69 -28.08 10.24
N HIS A 6 -14.79 -27.73 11.17
CA HIS A 6 -14.90 -26.48 11.92
C HIS A 6 -14.28 -25.31 11.15
N ILE A 7 -14.85 -24.13 11.34
CA ILE A 7 -14.40 -22.91 10.66
C ILE A 7 -13.14 -22.33 11.33
N ARG A 8 -12.34 -21.64 10.53
CA ARG A 8 -11.29 -20.74 10.99
C ARG A 8 -11.37 -19.48 10.17
N LEU A 9 -11.24 -18.33 10.83
CA LEU A 9 -11.09 -17.06 10.13
C LEU A 9 -9.70 -17.00 9.49
N ALA A 10 -9.62 -16.46 8.29
CA ALA A 10 -8.42 -16.35 7.49
C ALA A 10 -8.29 -14.94 6.91
N ASP A 11 -7.15 -14.66 6.27
CA ASP A 11 -6.81 -13.39 5.63
C ASP A 11 -6.98 -12.14 6.53
N PHE A 12 -6.01 -11.95 7.42
CA PHE A 12 -5.94 -10.78 8.31
C PHE A 12 -5.23 -9.57 7.65
N GLY A 13 -5.06 -9.56 6.32
CA GLY A 13 -4.34 -8.50 5.60
C GLY A 13 -5.01 -7.13 5.66
N SER A 14 -6.32 -7.09 5.91
CA SER A 14 -7.12 -5.86 6.05
C SER A 14 -7.36 -5.45 7.51
N CYS A 15 -6.75 -6.14 8.48
CA CYS A 15 -6.95 -5.81 9.90
C CYS A 15 -6.31 -4.46 10.26
N LEU A 16 -7.09 -3.62 10.96
CA LEU A 16 -6.63 -2.37 11.53
C LEU A 16 -6.66 -2.41 13.06
N LYS A 17 -5.65 -1.81 13.69
CA LYS A 17 -5.59 -1.73 15.15
C LYS A 17 -6.57 -0.66 15.65
N LEU A 18 -7.49 -1.08 16.53
CA LEU A 18 -8.41 -0.15 17.21
C LEU A 18 -7.64 0.89 18.04
N MET A 19 -8.12 2.13 17.98
CA MET A 19 -7.72 3.23 18.87
C MET A 19 -8.36 3.06 20.27
N GLU A 20 -7.97 3.92 21.22
CA GLU A 20 -8.50 3.87 22.59
C GLU A 20 -10.02 4.06 22.69
N ASP A 21 -10.61 4.75 21.72
CA ASP A 21 -12.06 4.98 21.63
C ASP A 21 -12.83 3.81 20.99
N GLY A 22 -12.14 2.71 20.64
CA GLY A 22 -12.74 1.54 20.01
C GLY A 22 -12.98 1.67 18.50
N THR A 23 -12.52 2.76 17.87
CA THR A 23 -12.67 2.99 16.43
C THR A 23 -11.34 2.89 15.69
N VAL A 24 -11.39 2.83 14.36
CA VAL A 24 -10.25 2.98 13.45
C VAL A 24 -10.45 4.21 12.58
N GLN A 25 -9.36 4.79 12.10
CA GLN A 25 -9.37 5.88 11.14
C GLN A 25 -8.75 5.39 9.84
N SER A 26 -9.57 5.20 8.81
CA SER A 26 -9.14 4.82 7.47
C SER A 26 -9.97 5.55 6.43
N SER A 27 -9.29 6.07 5.41
CA SER A 27 -9.92 6.71 4.24
C SER A 27 -9.89 5.82 3.00
N VAL A 28 -9.38 4.58 3.12
CA VAL A 28 -9.22 3.64 2.00
C VAL A 28 -10.31 2.57 2.07
N ALA A 29 -10.91 2.28 0.91
CA ALA A 29 -11.80 1.15 0.74
C ALA A 29 -11.04 -0.16 0.89
N VAL A 30 -11.39 -0.93 1.90
CA VAL A 30 -10.93 -2.31 2.08
C VAL A 30 -12.16 -3.21 2.24
N GLY A 31 -12.12 -4.37 1.60
CA GLY A 31 -13.20 -5.35 1.61
C GLY A 31 -13.86 -5.59 0.26
N THR A 32 -14.64 -6.67 0.20
CA THR A 32 -15.41 -7.06 -0.99
C THR A 32 -16.70 -6.23 -1.08
N PRO A 33 -17.04 -5.64 -2.24
CA PRO A 33 -18.15 -4.69 -2.37
C PRO A 33 -19.51 -5.14 -1.83
N ASP A 34 -19.87 -6.41 -1.92
CA ASP A 34 -21.18 -6.91 -1.44
C ASP A 34 -21.30 -6.98 0.09
N TYR A 35 -20.17 -7.03 0.79
CA TYR A 35 -20.11 -7.24 2.24
C TYR A 35 -19.78 -5.97 3.01
N ILE A 36 -19.42 -4.90 2.31
CA ILE A 36 -19.00 -3.64 2.91
C ILE A 36 -20.18 -2.99 3.66
N SER A 37 -19.88 -2.39 4.81
CA SER A 37 -20.90 -1.71 5.62
C SER A 37 -21.08 -0.23 5.24
N PRO A 38 -22.24 0.38 5.56
CA PRO A 38 -22.49 1.78 5.26
C PRO A 38 -21.47 2.73 5.89
N GLU A 39 -20.99 2.43 7.11
CA GLU A 39 -20.00 3.26 7.78
C GLU A 39 -18.60 3.22 7.13
N ILE A 40 -18.21 2.12 6.49
CA ILE A 40 -16.96 2.06 5.70
C ILE A 40 -17.11 2.88 4.42
N LEU A 41 -18.25 2.78 3.73
CA LEU A 41 -18.52 3.59 2.53
C LEU A 41 -18.60 5.09 2.84
N GLN A 42 -19.26 5.46 3.95
CA GLN A 42 -19.32 6.85 4.40
C GLN A 42 -17.94 7.37 4.82
N ALA A 43 -17.11 6.50 5.41
CA ALA A 43 -15.73 6.82 5.76
C ALA A 43 -14.85 7.21 4.56
N MET A 44 -15.14 6.68 3.37
CA MET A 44 -14.49 7.08 2.11
C MET A 44 -14.93 8.47 1.64
N GLU A 45 -16.23 8.78 1.66
CA GLU A 45 -16.75 10.04 1.13
C GLU A 45 -16.32 11.25 1.95
N ASP A 46 -16.37 11.13 3.28
CA ASP A 46 -16.20 12.28 4.19
C ASP A 46 -14.71 12.58 4.53
N GLY A 47 -13.77 11.72 4.11
CA GLY A 47 -12.32 11.87 4.36
C GLY A 47 -11.89 11.89 5.83
N LYS A 48 -12.85 11.71 6.76
CA LYS A 48 -12.68 11.66 8.22
C LYS A 48 -13.28 10.38 8.82
N GLY A 49 -13.33 9.34 7.99
CA GLY A 49 -13.99 8.08 8.27
C GLY A 49 -13.54 7.41 9.56
N ARG A 50 -14.46 7.33 10.52
CA ARG A 50 -14.32 6.55 11.74
C ARG A 50 -15.41 5.50 11.80
N TYR A 51 -14.98 4.26 11.95
CA TYR A 51 -15.84 3.11 12.19
C TYR A 51 -15.14 2.17 13.18
N GLY A 52 -15.88 1.31 13.84
CA GLY A 52 -15.36 0.32 14.77
C GLY A 52 -15.69 -1.12 14.33
N PRO A 53 -15.63 -2.08 15.27
CA PRO A 53 -15.93 -3.50 15.01
C PRO A 53 -17.35 -3.77 14.50
N GLU A 54 -18.26 -2.80 14.55
CA GLU A 54 -19.62 -2.94 14.03
C GLU A 54 -19.68 -3.27 12.54
N CYS A 55 -18.64 -2.93 11.76
CA CYS A 55 -18.57 -3.29 10.35
C CYS A 55 -18.49 -4.81 10.14
N ASP A 56 -17.79 -5.53 11.02
CA ASP A 56 -17.65 -6.98 10.94
C ASP A 56 -18.99 -7.67 11.19
N TRP A 57 -19.81 -7.12 12.10
CA TRP A 57 -21.15 -7.63 12.38
C TRP A 57 -22.14 -7.40 11.23
N TRP A 58 -21.97 -6.31 10.47
CA TRP A 58 -22.72 -6.12 9.23
C TRP A 58 -22.37 -7.18 8.20
N SER A 59 -21.07 -7.41 7.97
CA SER A 59 -20.57 -8.45 7.06
C SER A 59 -21.08 -9.84 7.45
N LEU A 60 -21.12 -10.15 8.75
CA LEU A 60 -21.73 -11.38 9.26
C LEU A 60 -23.22 -11.48 8.90
N GLY A 61 -23.96 -10.37 8.97
CA GLY A 61 -25.35 -10.30 8.53
C GLY A 61 -25.52 -10.59 7.04
N VAL A 62 -24.63 -10.03 6.21
CA VAL A 62 -24.60 -10.30 4.77
C VAL A 62 -24.30 -11.78 4.49
N CYS A 63 -23.28 -12.36 5.12
CA CYS A 63 -22.97 -13.79 5.02
C CYS A 63 -24.14 -14.68 5.47
N MET A 64 -24.82 -14.32 6.57
CA MET A 64 -25.99 -15.06 7.04
C MET A 64 -27.14 -15.00 6.05
N TYR A 65 -27.37 -13.85 5.41
CA TYR A 65 -28.35 -13.73 4.35
C TYR A 65 -27.98 -14.62 3.15
N GLU A 66 -26.75 -14.55 2.66
CA GLU A 66 -26.28 -15.33 1.52
C GLU A 66 -26.36 -16.84 1.78
N MET A 67 -25.97 -17.32 2.97
CA MET A 67 -26.09 -18.73 3.33
C MET A 67 -27.54 -19.26 3.30
N LEU A 68 -28.53 -18.40 3.58
CA LEU A 68 -29.94 -18.80 3.67
C LEU A 68 -30.73 -18.54 2.38
N TYR A 69 -30.31 -17.57 1.57
CA TYR A 69 -31.01 -17.14 0.36
C TYR A 69 -30.25 -17.43 -0.95
N GLY A 70 -28.97 -17.78 -0.89
CA GLY A 70 -28.13 -18.13 -2.04
C GLY A 70 -27.60 -16.95 -2.86
N GLU A 71 -27.97 -15.71 -2.51
CA GLU A 71 -27.55 -14.48 -3.18
C GLU A 71 -27.22 -13.40 -2.14
N THR A 72 -26.44 -12.38 -2.51
CA THR A 72 -26.15 -11.26 -1.61
C THR A 72 -27.33 -10.29 -1.54
N PRO A 73 -27.61 -9.65 -0.37
CA PRO A 73 -28.78 -8.81 -0.16
C PRO A 73 -28.78 -7.50 -0.94
N PHE A 74 -27.61 -7.07 -1.42
CA PHE A 74 -27.42 -5.81 -2.14
C PHE A 74 -26.88 -6.00 -3.56
N TYR A 75 -26.94 -7.23 -4.08
CA TYR A 75 -26.47 -7.57 -5.42
C TYR A 75 -26.99 -6.57 -6.48
N ALA A 76 -26.10 -6.09 -7.34
CA ALA A 76 -26.42 -5.26 -8.49
C ALA A 76 -25.38 -5.48 -9.59
N GLU A 77 -25.71 -5.10 -10.82
CA GLU A 77 -24.80 -5.24 -11.97
C GLU A 77 -23.63 -4.24 -11.94
N SER A 78 -23.74 -3.17 -11.16
CA SER A 78 -22.68 -2.16 -11.01
C SER A 78 -22.36 -1.85 -9.55
N LEU A 79 -21.08 -1.59 -9.27
CA LEU A 79 -20.61 -1.22 -7.93
C LEU A 79 -21.31 0.02 -7.38
N VAL A 80 -21.59 1.00 -8.24
CA VAL A 80 -22.29 2.24 -7.86
C VAL A 80 -23.71 1.93 -7.38
N GLU A 81 -24.40 0.99 -8.03
CA GLU A 81 -25.73 0.55 -7.59
C GLU A 81 -25.66 -0.25 -6.29
N THR A 82 -24.68 -1.16 -6.14
CA THR A 82 -24.47 -1.90 -4.89
C THR A 82 -24.24 -0.93 -3.72
N TYR A 83 -23.33 0.04 -3.87
CA TYR A 83 -23.07 1.06 -2.86
C TYR A 83 -24.31 1.93 -2.59
N GLY A 84 -25.03 2.32 -3.64
CA GLY A 84 -26.29 3.04 -3.51
C GLY A 84 -27.36 2.26 -2.73
N LYS A 85 -27.45 0.94 -2.90
CA LYS A 85 -28.35 0.07 -2.13
C LYS A 85 -27.92 -0.06 -0.68
N ILE A 86 -26.61 -0.20 -0.41
CA ILE A 86 -26.05 -0.29 0.95
C ILE A 86 -26.28 1.01 1.72
N MET A 87 -25.97 2.16 1.13
CA MET A 87 -26.18 3.47 1.78
C MET A 87 -27.66 3.74 2.07
N ASN A 88 -28.57 3.24 1.23
CA ASN A 88 -30.02 3.35 1.40
C ASN A 88 -30.66 2.07 1.95
N HIS A 89 -29.92 1.26 2.73
CA HIS A 89 -30.37 -0.06 3.16
C HIS A 89 -31.72 -0.02 3.90
N LYS A 90 -32.06 1.05 4.61
CA LYS A 90 -33.33 1.18 5.35
C LYS A 90 -34.56 1.06 4.44
N GLU A 91 -34.45 1.50 3.19
CA GLU A 91 -35.54 1.45 2.21
C GLU A 91 -35.36 0.32 1.20
N ARG A 92 -34.10 -0.03 0.90
CA ARG A 92 -33.74 -0.96 -0.17
C ARG A 92 -33.58 -2.40 0.28
N PHE A 93 -33.26 -2.65 1.55
CA PHE A 93 -33.12 -4.01 2.07
C PHE A 93 -34.49 -4.68 2.19
N GLN A 94 -34.68 -5.77 1.46
CA GLN A 94 -35.93 -6.54 1.44
C GLN A 94 -35.62 -8.02 1.33
N PHE A 95 -36.40 -8.85 2.02
CA PHE A 95 -36.32 -10.31 1.86
C PHE A 95 -37.12 -10.74 0.61
N PRO A 96 -36.62 -11.71 -0.18
CA PRO A 96 -37.34 -12.24 -1.33
C PRO A 96 -38.69 -12.83 -0.90
N ALA A 97 -39.77 -12.36 -1.52
CA ALA A 97 -41.14 -12.79 -1.17
C ALA A 97 -41.42 -14.26 -1.51
N GLN A 98 -40.63 -14.84 -2.41
CA GLN A 98 -40.79 -16.20 -2.92
C GLN A 98 -40.24 -17.27 -1.97
N MET A 99 -39.35 -16.92 -1.03
CA MET A 99 -38.76 -17.86 -0.08
C MET A 99 -39.46 -17.81 1.28
N THR A 100 -40.23 -18.84 1.59
CA THR A 100 -40.97 -18.99 2.86
C THR A 100 -40.26 -19.83 3.91
N ASP A 101 -39.20 -20.53 3.54
CA ASP A 101 -38.60 -21.60 4.35
C ASP A 101 -37.60 -21.09 5.41
N VAL A 102 -37.33 -19.78 5.40
CA VAL A 102 -36.45 -19.12 6.37
C VAL A 102 -37.26 -18.69 7.60
N SER A 103 -36.85 -19.18 8.78
CA SER A 103 -37.51 -18.88 10.06
C SER A 103 -37.52 -17.38 10.41
N GLU A 104 -38.54 -16.93 11.14
CA GLU A 104 -38.60 -15.53 11.59
C GLU A 104 -37.47 -15.17 12.57
N ASN A 105 -36.96 -16.12 13.36
CA ASN A 105 -35.79 -15.90 14.21
C ASN A 105 -34.53 -15.60 13.37
N ALA A 106 -34.36 -16.28 12.24
CA ALA A 106 -33.25 -16.00 11.32
C ALA A 106 -33.40 -14.61 10.68
N LYS A 107 -34.61 -14.28 10.21
CA LYS A 107 -34.89 -12.94 9.66
C LYS A 107 -34.71 -11.83 10.70
N ASP A 108 -35.11 -12.04 11.95
CA ASP A 108 -34.88 -11.08 13.04
C ASP A 108 -33.38 -10.84 13.27
N LEU A 109 -32.57 -11.91 13.30
CA LEU A 109 -31.12 -11.78 13.45
C LEU A 109 -30.51 -10.98 12.28
N ILE A 110 -30.88 -11.32 11.04
CA ILE A 110 -30.41 -10.60 9.85
C ILE A 110 -30.82 -9.13 9.91
N ARG A 111 -32.07 -8.81 10.27
CA ARG A 111 -32.53 -7.41 10.40
C ARG A 111 -31.74 -6.64 11.47
N ARG A 112 -31.27 -7.31 12.51
CA ARG A 112 -30.46 -6.71 13.59
C ARG A 112 -28.96 -6.67 13.29
N LEU A 113 -28.51 -7.25 12.19
CA LEU A 113 -27.14 -7.13 11.68
C LEU A 113 -27.07 -6.16 10.49
N ILE A 114 -27.97 -6.33 9.52
CA ILE A 114 -28.15 -5.45 8.36
C ILE A 114 -29.07 -4.28 8.72
N CYS A 115 -28.59 -3.44 9.65
CA CYS A 115 -29.26 -2.21 10.07
C CYS A 115 -28.26 -1.10 10.39
N SER A 116 -28.77 0.06 10.81
CA SER A 116 -27.90 1.16 11.22
C SER A 116 -27.11 0.78 12.48
N ARG A 117 -25.88 1.25 12.58
CA ARG A 117 -24.94 0.87 13.65
C ARG A 117 -25.52 1.01 15.07
N GLU A 118 -26.41 1.99 15.29
CA GLU A 118 -27.02 2.25 16.60
C GLU A 118 -27.91 1.09 17.08
N HIS A 119 -28.52 0.35 16.15
CA HIS A 119 -29.42 -0.76 16.42
C HIS A 119 -28.75 -2.13 16.22
N ARG A 120 -27.51 -2.14 15.73
CA ARG A 120 -26.80 -3.36 15.34
C ARG A 120 -26.36 -4.16 16.57
N LEU A 121 -26.56 -5.47 16.53
CA LEU A 121 -26.06 -6.38 17.56
C LEU A 121 -24.53 -6.45 17.55
N GLY A 122 -23.94 -6.76 18.71
CA GLY A 122 -22.49 -6.90 18.87
C GLY A 122 -21.81 -5.70 19.51
N GLN A 123 -22.55 -4.63 19.84
CA GLN A 123 -22.06 -3.51 20.64
C GLN A 123 -21.65 -3.98 22.06
N ASN A 124 -22.37 -4.95 22.64
CA ASN A 124 -21.99 -5.56 23.92
C ASN A 124 -21.13 -6.83 23.72
N GLY A 125 -20.51 -6.98 22.55
CA GLY A 125 -19.76 -8.16 22.15
C GLY A 125 -20.66 -9.38 21.89
N ILE A 126 -20.11 -10.57 22.10
CA ILE A 126 -20.75 -11.85 21.72
C ILE A 126 -22.01 -12.17 22.53
N GLU A 127 -22.20 -11.55 23.69
CA GLU A 127 -23.33 -11.84 24.59
C GLU A 127 -24.69 -11.48 23.99
N ASP A 128 -24.73 -10.51 23.08
CA ASP A 128 -25.91 -10.15 22.30
C ASP A 128 -26.38 -11.33 21.43
N PHE A 129 -25.43 -12.08 20.85
CA PHE A 129 -25.69 -13.22 19.98
C PHE A 129 -26.08 -14.46 20.76
N LYS A 130 -25.39 -14.75 21.88
CA LYS A 130 -25.69 -15.92 22.73
C LYS A 130 -27.13 -15.95 23.23
N LYS A 131 -27.74 -14.78 23.43
CA LYS A 131 -29.12 -14.61 23.91
C LYS A 131 -30.15 -14.58 22.78
N HIS A 132 -29.72 -14.53 21.51
CA HIS A 132 -30.62 -14.41 20.38
C HIS A 132 -31.38 -15.73 20.12
N PRO A 133 -32.72 -15.71 19.92
CA PRO A 133 -33.52 -16.92 19.72
C PRO A 133 -33.10 -17.80 18.55
N PHE A 134 -32.43 -17.25 17.54
CA PHE A 134 -31.86 -18.02 16.42
C PHE A 134 -30.84 -19.07 16.89
N PHE A 135 -30.05 -18.77 17.91
CA PHE A 135 -29.03 -19.68 18.45
C PHE A 135 -29.54 -20.49 19.65
N CYS A 136 -30.86 -20.60 19.84
CA CYS A 136 -31.43 -21.39 20.91
C CYS A 136 -31.00 -22.86 20.79
N GLY A 137 -30.42 -23.41 21.85
CA GLY A 137 -29.91 -24.79 21.89
C GLY A 137 -28.44 -24.96 21.50
N ILE A 138 -27.74 -23.90 21.10
CA ILE A 138 -26.30 -23.94 20.86
C ILE A 138 -25.53 -23.83 22.18
N ASP A 139 -24.67 -24.83 22.45
CA ASP A 139 -23.70 -24.78 23.53
C ASP A 139 -22.41 -24.08 23.06
N TRP A 140 -22.30 -22.78 23.36
CA TRP A 140 -21.21 -21.93 22.89
C TRP A 140 -19.84 -22.30 23.47
N ASP A 141 -19.79 -22.81 24.69
CA ASP A 141 -18.52 -23.13 25.35
C ASP A 141 -17.94 -24.46 24.83
N ASN A 142 -18.81 -25.36 24.35
CA ASN A 142 -18.42 -26.67 23.83
C ASN A 142 -18.55 -26.81 22.30
N ILE A 143 -18.95 -25.76 21.58
CA ILE A 143 -19.25 -25.82 20.13
C ILE A 143 -18.15 -26.43 19.27
N ARG A 144 -16.87 -26.24 19.66
CA ARG A 144 -15.70 -26.74 18.92
C ARG A 144 -15.45 -28.25 19.11
N ASN A 145 -16.05 -28.85 20.11
CA ASN A 145 -15.94 -30.30 20.37
C ASN A 145 -17.16 -31.07 19.83
N CYS A 146 -18.21 -30.38 19.40
CA CYS A 146 -19.36 -30.98 18.75
C CYS A 146 -19.01 -31.43 17.33
N GLU A 147 -19.68 -32.47 16.83
CA GLU A 147 -19.52 -32.88 15.44
C GLU A 147 -20.05 -31.80 14.49
N ALA A 148 -19.24 -31.39 13.51
CA ALA A 148 -19.64 -30.41 12.51
C ALA A 148 -20.64 -31.02 11.51
N PRO A 149 -21.59 -30.22 10.97
CA PRO A 149 -22.62 -30.72 10.07
C PRO A 149 -22.09 -31.14 8.69
N TYR A 150 -20.88 -30.74 8.34
CA TYR A 150 -20.21 -31.11 7.09
C TYR A 150 -18.73 -31.37 7.37
N ILE A 151 -18.24 -32.53 6.92
CA ILE A 151 -16.84 -32.92 7.01
C ILE A 151 -16.28 -32.93 5.58
N PRO A 152 -15.22 -32.15 5.28
CA PRO A 152 -14.69 -32.07 3.93
C PRO A 152 -14.02 -33.39 3.51
N GLU A 153 -14.25 -33.81 2.28
CA GLU A 153 -13.52 -34.92 1.66
C GLU A 153 -12.14 -34.41 1.23
N VAL A 154 -11.07 -35.03 1.73
CA VAL A 154 -9.69 -34.65 1.45
C VAL A 154 -8.89 -35.91 1.13
N SER A 155 -8.31 -35.97 -0.06
CA SER A 155 -7.57 -37.14 -0.55
C SER A 155 -6.13 -37.21 -0.02
N SER A 156 -5.51 -36.05 0.24
CA SER A 156 -4.12 -35.95 0.72
C SER A 156 -3.87 -34.61 1.44
N PRO A 157 -2.79 -34.47 2.22
CA PRO A 157 -2.46 -33.21 2.90
C PRO A 157 -2.21 -32.01 1.98
N THR A 158 -1.99 -32.24 0.68
CA THR A 158 -1.73 -31.20 -0.33
C THR A 158 -2.88 -31.05 -1.32
N ASP A 159 -4.01 -31.69 -1.05
CA ASP A 159 -5.19 -31.63 -1.90
C ASP A 159 -5.80 -30.22 -1.91
N THR A 160 -5.87 -29.61 -3.09
CA THR A 160 -6.44 -28.28 -3.31
C THR A 160 -7.82 -28.33 -3.97
N SER A 161 -8.44 -29.51 -4.12
CA SER A 161 -9.73 -29.69 -4.82
C SER A 161 -10.93 -28.96 -4.16
N ASN A 162 -10.83 -28.67 -2.86
CA ASN A 162 -11.83 -27.90 -2.12
C ASN A 162 -11.66 -26.36 -2.28
N PHE A 163 -10.76 -25.92 -3.17
CA PHE A 163 -10.51 -24.52 -3.49
C PHE A 163 -10.74 -24.29 -4.99
N ASP A 164 -11.33 -23.14 -5.32
CA ASP A 164 -11.44 -22.67 -6.69
C ASP A 164 -10.13 -21.96 -7.07
N VAL A 165 -9.26 -22.64 -7.82
CA VAL A 165 -7.91 -22.18 -8.15
C VAL A 165 -7.83 -21.84 -9.64
N ASP A 166 -7.67 -20.56 -9.97
CA ASP A 166 -7.42 -20.10 -11.34
C ASP A 166 -5.93 -20.26 -11.72
N ASP A 167 -5.65 -21.05 -12.76
CA ASP A 167 -4.27 -21.32 -13.25
C ASP A 167 -3.53 -20.06 -13.75
N ASP A 168 -4.24 -18.98 -14.08
CA ASP A 168 -3.67 -17.76 -14.64
C ASP A 168 -3.02 -16.82 -13.60
N CYS A 169 -3.29 -17.00 -12.30
CA CYS A 169 -2.72 -16.16 -11.23
C CYS A 169 -1.23 -16.42 -10.97
N LEU A 170 -0.65 -17.49 -11.51
CA LEU A 170 0.77 -17.85 -11.35
C LEU A 170 1.69 -17.20 -12.40
N LYS A 171 1.15 -16.39 -13.33
CA LYS A 171 1.95 -15.66 -14.31
C LYS A 171 2.49 -14.35 -13.70
N ASN A 172 3.76 -14.42 -13.28
CA ASN A 172 4.70 -13.31 -13.10
C ASN A 172 4.15 -12.03 -12.42
N SER A 173 4.32 -11.93 -11.10
CA SER A 173 4.33 -10.62 -10.44
C SER A 173 5.59 -9.86 -10.87
N GLU A 174 5.49 -9.07 -11.93
CA GLU A 174 6.54 -8.16 -12.43
C GLU A 174 6.68 -6.91 -11.54
N THR A 175 6.68 -7.06 -10.22
CA THR A 175 7.02 -5.94 -9.34
C THR A 175 8.54 -5.82 -9.28
N MET A 176 9.11 -4.98 -10.15
CA MET A 176 10.51 -4.60 -10.06
C MET A 176 10.75 -3.84 -8.75
N PRO A 177 11.86 -4.13 -8.03
CA PRO A 177 12.20 -3.39 -6.82
C PRO A 177 12.35 -1.89 -7.16
N PRO A 178 11.91 -0.99 -6.28
CA PRO A 178 12.02 0.44 -6.52
C PRO A 178 13.49 0.84 -6.74
N PRO A 179 13.76 1.78 -7.66
CA PRO A 179 15.12 2.16 -8.02
C PRO A 179 15.85 2.79 -6.82
N THR A 180 17.04 2.28 -6.53
CA THR A 180 17.89 2.76 -5.43
C THR A 180 18.77 3.90 -5.91
N HIS A 181 18.50 5.12 -5.44
CA HIS A 181 19.29 6.32 -5.77
C HIS A 181 20.25 6.77 -4.64
N THR A 182 20.33 6.02 -3.54
CA THR A 182 21.09 6.36 -2.32
C THR A 182 21.84 5.15 -1.76
N ALA A 183 22.94 5.38 -1.03
CA ALA A 183 23.74 4.32 -0.39
C ALA A 183 22.96 3.51 0.66
N PHE A 184 21.90 4.08 1.24
CA PHE A 184 20.91 3.38 2.05
C PHE A 184 19.54 3.59 1.43
N SER A 185 18.90 2.51 1.00
CA SER A 185 17.56 2.53 0.38
C SER A 185 16.44 2.42 1.40
N GLY A 186 16.69 1.77 2.54
CA GLY A 186 15.69 1.57 3.59
C GLY A 186 14.49 0.72 3.17
N HIS A 187 14.49 0.11 1.98
CA HIS A 187 13.33 -0.62 1.44
C HIS A 187 12.86 -1.78 2.32
N HIS A 188 13.76 -2.34 3.15
CA HIS A 188 13.42 -3.43 4.06
C HIS A 188 12.98 -2.98 5.46
N LEU A 189 13.07 -1.68 5.78
CA LEU A 189 12.67 -1.16 7.10
C LEU A 189 11.20 -1.46 7.46
N PRO A 190 10.22 -1.38 6.53
CA PRO A 190 8.83 -1.72 6.83
C PRO A 190 8.61 -3.17 7.26
N PHE A 191 9.54 -4.08 6.95
CA PHE A 191 9.43 -5.51 7.26
C PHE A 191 10.23 -5.91 8.51
N VAL A 192 10.86 -4.96 9.21
CA VAL A 192 11.56 -5.23 10.47
C VAL A 192 10.56 -5.72 11.51
N GLY A 193 10.83 -6.89 12.10
CA GLY A 193 9.92 -7.53 13.04
C GLY A 193 8.84 -8.42 12.40
N PHE A 194 8.81 -8.51 11.07
CA PHE A 194 7.90 -9.43 10.36
C PHE A 194 8.27 -10.91 10.58
N THR A 195 9.57 -11.23 10.69
CA THR A 195 10.04 -12.59 10.93
C THR A 195 9.52 -13.12 12.27
N TYR A 196 8.72 -14.18 12.21
CA TYR A 196 8.20 -14.89 13.37
C TYR A 196 8.54 -16.37 13.29
N THR A 197 9.08 -16.92 14.39
CA THR A 197 9.39 -18.34 14.53
C THR A 197 8.70 -18.87 15.78
N SER A 198 7.79 -19.83 15.62
CA SER A 198 6.95 -20.34 16.72
C SER A 198 7.73 -21.14 17.79
N SER A 199 8.97 -21.55 17.51
CA SER A 199 9.81 -22.34 18.44
C SER A 199 11.23 -21.76 18.58
N TRP A 200 11.45 -20.83 19.53
CA TRP A 200 12.77 -20.22 19.78
C TRP A 200 13.67 -20.98 20.78
N SER A 201 13.42 -22.26 21.07
CA SER A 201 14.20 -22.99 22.09
C SER A 201 15.54 -23.60 21.62
N CYS A 202 16.04 -23.32 20.40
CA CYS A 202 17.19 -24.07 19.85
C CYS A 202 18.41 -23.25 19.36
N LEU A 203 18.52 -21.95 19.63
CA LEU A 203 19.68 -21.15 19.15
C LEU A 203 20.34 -20.27 20.23
N ARG A 204 20.84 -20.91 21.31
CA ARG A 204 21.97 -20.38 22.10
C ARG A 204 23.16 -21.32 21.94
N VAL A 205 23.85 -21.21 20.81
CA VAL A 205 25.19 -21.76 20.64
C VAL A 205 26.17 -20.81 21.32
N THR A 206 26.75 -21.32 22.41
CA THR A 206 28.00 -20.96 23.09
C THR A 206 28.82 -19.80 22.48
N ALA A 207 28.64 -18.59 23.01
CA ALA A 207 29.67 -17.55 23.01
C ALA A 207 30.23 -17.46 24.44
N GLY A 208 31.34 -18.14 24.69
CA GLY A 208 32.12 -17.96 25.92
C GLY A 208 33.07 -16.76 25.78
N PRO A 209 33.28 -15.93 26.83
CA PRO A 209 34.30 -14.89 26.79
C PRO A 209 35.70 -15.49 27.01
N THR A 210 36.68 -14.97 26.27
CA THR A 210 38.10 -15.28 26.31
C THR A 210 38.72 -14.98 27.69
N SER A 211 39.40 -15.97 28.27
CA SER A 211 39.92 -16.00 29.65
C SER A 211 41.37 -15.50 29.81
N VAL A 212 41.93 -14.77 28.83
CA VAL A 212 43.39 -14.56 28.74
C VAL A 212 43.87 -13.29 29.47
N ASP A 213 43.01 -12.28 29.68
CA ASP A 213 43.44 -11.01 30.30
C ASP A 213 43.39 -10.99 31.84
N LEU A 214 42.73 -11.97 32.46
CA LEU A 214 42.58 -12.01 33.92
C LEU A 214 43.84 -12.53 34.62
N ASP A 215 44.63 -13.37 33.95
CA ASP A 215 45.74 -14.12 34.56
C ASP A 215 46.99 -13.25 34.82
N VAL A 216 47.27 -12.29 33.92
CA VAL A 216 48.45 -11.40 34.04
C VAL A 216 48.31 -10.42 35.21
N ASN A 217 47.09 -9.98 35.50
CA ASN A 217 46.83 -9.02 36.56
C ASN A 217 46.79 -9.70 37.94
N VAL A 218 46.29 -10.94 38.00
CA VAL A 218 46.34 -11.77 39.22
C VAL A 218 47.78 -12.12 39.57
N GLN A 219 48.61 -12.48 38.58
CA GLN A 219 50.03 -12.80 38.79
C GLN A 219 50.83 -11.62 39.36
N ARG A 220 50.68 -10.41 38.80
CA ARG A 220 51.36 -9.20 39.31
C ARG A 220 50.91 -8.81 40.72
N THR A 221 49.64 -9.04 41.04
CA THR A 221 49.10 -8.74 42.38
C THR A 221 49.63 -9.74 43.41
N LEU A 222 49.78 -11.01 43.01
CA LEU A 222 50.37 -12.07 43.84
C LEU A 222 51.85 -11.80 44.13
N ASP A 223 52.63 -11.42 43.12
CA ASP A 223 54.05 -11.08 43.24
C ASP A 223 54.28 -9.85 44.13
N ASN A 224 53.41 -8.83 44.03
CA ASN A 224 53.47 -7.64 44.89
C ASN A 224 53.12 -7.94 46.35
N ASN A 225 52.14 -8.83 46.59
CA ASN A 225 51.78 -9.27 47.93
C ASN A 225 52.90 -10.13 48.56
N LEU A 226 53.50 -11.05 47.78
CA LEU A 226 54.66 -11.84 48.20
C LEU A 226 55.87 -10.98 48.58
N ALA A 227 56.15 -9.92 47.81
CA ALA A 227 57.22 -8.98 48.12
C ALA A 227 56.97 -8.23 49.44
N THR A 228 55.74 -7.76 49.67
CA THR A 228 55.34 -7.07 50.91
C THR A 228 55.44 -7.99 52.12
N GLU A 229 54.98 -9.23 51.98
CA GLU A 229 55.06 -10.24 53.02
C GLU A 229 56.52 -10.66 53.32
N ALA A 230 57.41 -10.62 52.31
CA ALA A 230 58.84 -10.86 52.50
C ALA A 230 59.52 -9.73 53.30
N TYR A 231 59.14 -8.47 53.07
CA TYR A 231 59.62 -7.33 53.85
C TYR A 231 59.12 -7.37 55.29
N GLU A 232 57.83 -7.66 55.52
CA GLU A 232 57.27 -7.81 56.87
C GLU A 232 57.95 -8.95 57.65
N ARG A 233 58.22 -10.09 57.00
CA ARG A 233 59.00 -11.18 57.60
C ARG A 233 60.45 -10.79 57.89
N ARG A 234 61.05 -9.88 57.11
CA ARG A 234 62.40 -9.37 57.36
C ARG A 234 62.43 -8.39 58.54
N ILE A 235 61.44 -7.50 58.64
CA ILE A 235 61.28 -6.58 59.78
C ILE A 235 61.10 -7.37 61.07
N LYS A 236 60.18 -8.35 61.11
CA LYS A 236 59.98 -9.21 62.29
C LYS A 236 61.24 -9.97 62.72
N ARG A 237 62.07 -10.41 61.76
CA ARG A 237 63.35 -11.06 62.07
C ARG A 237 64.36 -10.09 62.67
N LEU A 238 64.46 -8.89 62.13
CA LEU A 238 65.33 -7.84 62.67
C LEU A 238 64.89 -7.42 64.08
N GLU A 239 63.58 -7.30 64.31
CA GLU A 239 63.03 -7.04 65.64
C GLU A 239 63.44 -8.14 66.64
N GLN A 240 63.31 -9.41 66.26
CA GLN A 240 63.73 -10.53 67.10
C GLN A 240 65.23 -10.54 67.38
N GLU A 241 66.06 -10.31 66.34
CA GLU A 241 67.52 -10.20 66.48
C GLU A 241 67.90 -9.05 67.43
N LYS A 242 67.23 -7.90 67.31
CA LYS A 242 67.42 -6.75 68.20
C LYS A 242 67.02 -7.04 69.64
N HIS A 243 65.91 -7.73 69.88
CA HIS A 243 65.50 -8.13 71.23
C HIS A 243 66.53 -9.07 71.86
N GLU A 244 67.03 -10.03 71.09
CA GLU A 244 68.04 -10.99 71.54
C GLU A 244 69.40 -10.33 71.80
N LEU A 245 69.83 -9.39 70.94
CA LEU A 245 71.03 -8.58 71.14
C LEU A 245 70.90 -7.66 72.36
N SER A 246 69.72 -7.09 72.59
CA SER A 246 69.44 -6.25 73.76
C SER A 246 69.45 -7.04 75.06
N ARG A 247 68.91 -8.27 75.04
CA ARG A 247 68.96 -9.22 76.15
C ARG A 247 70.41 -9.60 76.49
N LYS A 248 71.21 -9.98 75.48
CA LYS A 248 72.64 -10.28 75.65
C LYS A 248 73.45 -9.08 76.16
N LEU A 249 73.12 -7.88 75.68
CA LEU A 249 73.72 -6.64 76.16
C LEU A 249 73.39 -6.39 77.64
N GLN A 250 72.13 -6.61 78.04
CA GLN A 250 71.70 -6.48 79.44
C GLN A 250 72.38 -7.51 80.34
N GLU A 251 72.43 -8.77 79.92
CA GLU A 251 73.10 -9.86 80.63
C GLU A 251 74.59 -9.56 80.80
N SER A 252 75.30 -9.20 79.72
CA SER A 252 76.72 -8.83 79.77
C SER A 252 76.98 -7.60 80.66
N THR A 253 76.08 -6.60 80.62
CA THR A 253 76.17 -5.41 81.49
C THR A 253 75.99 -5.79 82.97
N GLN A 254 75.05 -6.70 83.28
CA GLN A 254 74.85 -7.21 84.64
C GLN A 254 76.05 -8.02 85.14
N THR A 255 76.67 -8.84 84.28
CA THR A 255 77.88 -9.60 84.62
C THR A 255 79.05 -8.67 84.93
N VAL A 256 79.24 -7.61 84.13
CA VAL A 256 80.26 -6.58 84.40
C VAL A 256 79.99 -5.85 85.72
N GLN A 257 78.74 -5.49 86.01
CA GLN A 257 78.36 -4.87 87.29
C GLN A 257 78.59 -5.80 88.49
N ALA A 258 78.25 -7.08 88.36
CA ALA A 258 78.48 -8.09 89.39
C ALA A 258 79.98 -8.32 89.67
N LEU A 259 80.82 -8.32 88.62
CA LEU A 259 82.28 -8.39 88.74
C LEU A 259 82.89 -7.11 89.33
N GLN A 260 82.27 -5.94 89.14
CA GLN A 260 82.71 -4.66 89.69
C GLN A 260 82.29 -4.43 91.15
N HIS A 261 81.19 -5.03 91.61
CA HIS A 261 80.63 -4.83 92.96
C HIS A 261 80.83 -6.00 93.93
N SER A 262 81.64 -7.01 93.57
CA SER A 262 82.03 -8.11 94.46
C SER A 262 82.81 -7.59 95.67
N THR A 263 82.11 -7.41 96.79
CA THR A 263 82.61 -6.93 98.08
C THR A 263 83.37 -8.02 98.83
N VAL A 264 84.67 -8.17 98.54
CA VAL A 264 85.68 -8.76 99.46
C VAL A 264 86.98 -7.97 99.27
N ASP A 265 87.46 -7.31 100.33
CA ASP A 265 88.74 -6.58 100.37
C ASP A 265 89.90 -7.48 99.95
N GLY A 266 90.42 -7.25 98.74
CA GLY A 266 91.61 -7.91 98.19
C GLY A 266 91.98 -7.31 96.83
N PRO A 267 93.26 -7.25 96.44
CA PRO A 267 93.68 -6.58 95.20
C PRO A 267 93.04 -7.27 94.00
N LEU A 268 92.42 -6.50 93.10
CA LEU A 268 91.95 -6.98 91.80
C LEU A 268 93.11 -7.69 91.08
N THR A 269 92.97 -8.99 90.86
CA THR A 269 93.94 -9.79 90.10
C THR A 269 93.89 -9.35 88.63
N ALA A 270 95.05 -9.13 87.98
CA ALA A 270 95.14 -8.68 86.58
C ALA A 270 94.31 -9.49 85.57
N SER A 271 93.99 -10.76 85.88
CA SER A 271 93.10 -11.61 85.08
C SER A 271 91.64 -11.12 85.06
N LYS A 272 91.11 -10.63 86.19
CA LYS A 272 89.73 -10.10 86.29
C LYS A 272 89.58 -8.76 85.57
N ASP A 273 90.63 -7.93 85.57
CA ASP A 273 90.64 -6.65 84.85
C ASP A 273 90.68 -6.83 83.32
N LEU A 274 91.37 -7.86 82.83
CA LEU A 274 91.36 -8.22 81.41
C LEU A 274 89.98 -8.73 80.95
N GLU A 275 89.31 -9.53 81.79
CA GLU A 275 87.96 -10.02 81.52
C GLU A 275 86.92 -8.90 81.51
N ILE A 276 87.00 -7.95 82.46
CA ILE A 276 86.15 -6.76 82.48
C ILE A 276 86.40 -5.87 81.25
N LYS A 277 87.66 -5.71 80.80
CA LYS A 277 87.97 -4.95 79.57
C LYS A 277 87.40 -5.63 78.33
N SER A 278 87.56 -6.94 78.21
CA SER A 278 87.01 -7.73 77.10
C SER A 278 85.48 -7.68 77.06
N LEU A 279 84.80 -7.81 78.20
CA LEU A 279 83.35 -7.70 78.28
C LEU A 279 82.85 -6.28 77.96
N LYS A 280 83.59 -5.23 78.36
CA LYS A 280 83.26 -3.85 77.98
C LYS A 280 83.37 -3.60 76.47
N GLU A 281 84.38 -4.17 75.82
CA GLU A 281 84.52 -4.12 74.35
C GLU A 281 83.37 -4.86 73.66
N GLU A 282 82.96 -6.00 74.19
CA GLU A 282 81.83 -6.78 73.67
C GLU A 282 80.48 -6.05 73.87
N ILE A 283 80.28 -5.39 75.01
CA ILE A 283 79.12 -4.51 75.28
C ILE A 283 79.06 -3.37 74.26
N GLU A 284 80.19 -2.72 73.94
CA GLU A 284 80.19 -1.65 72.93
C GLU A 284 79.91 -2.17 71.52
N LYS A 285 80.41 -3.38 71.19
CA LYS A 285 80.09 -4.04 69.93
C LYS A 285 78.60 -4.38 69.82
N LEU A 286 78.00 -4.91 70.89
CA LEU A 286 76.56 -5.20 70.96
C LEU A 286 75.72 -3.93 70.87
N LYS A 287 76.10 -2.83 71.55
CA LYS A 287 75.42 -1.52 71.42
C LYS A 287 75.48 -0.97 70.00
N LYS A 288 76.59 -1.18 69.29
CA LYS A 288 76.72 -0.77 67.89
C LYS A 288 75.78 -1.59 67.00
N GLN A 289 75.76 -2.91 67.15
CA GLN A 289 74.88 -3.79 66.38
C GLN A 289 73.38 -3.51 66.62
N VAL A 290 72.98 -3.22 67.86
CA VAL A 290 71.59 -2.86 68.18
C VAL A 290 71.19 -1.53 67.50
N ARG A 291 72.09 -0.55 67.44
CA ARG A 291 71.84 0.72 66.74
C ARG A 291 71.73 0.52 65.22
N GLU A 292 72.59 -0.30 64.65
CA GLU A 292 72.57 -0.62 63.21
C GLU A 292 71.28 -1.36 62.82
N SER A 293 70.84 -2.36 63.60
CA SER A 293 69.56 -3.05 63.38
C SER A 293 68.37 -2.11 63.46
N ARG A 294 68.37 -1.17 64.43
CA ARG A 294 67.30 -0.18 64.60
C ARG A 294 67.22 0.80 63.43
N LEU A 295 68.36 1.21 62.86
CA LEU A 295 68.39 2.08 61.69
C LEU A 295 67.84 1.36 60.45
N LEU A 296 68.20 0.09 60.26
CA LEU A 296 67.70 -0.73 59.15
C LEU A 296 66.19 -1.01 59.25
N GLU A 297 65.68 -1.28 60.45
CA GLU A 297 64.23 -1.39 60.71
C GLU A 297 63.50 -0.12 60.27
N GLN A 298 63.98 1.05 60.70
CA GLN A 298 63.35 2.34 60.38
C GLN A 298 63.38 2.63 58.87
N GLN A 299 64.51 2.41 58.19
CA GLN A 299 64.62 2.61 56.74
C GLN A 299 63.67 1.69 55.95
N LEU A 300 63.47 0.45 56.42
CA LEU A 300 62.60 -0.50 55.75
C LEU A 300 61.11 -0.18 55.96
N GLU A 301 60.74 0.34 57.14
CA GLU A 301 59.39 0.80 57.41
C GLU A 301 59.05 2.07 56.61
N GLU A 302 59.98 3.03 56.51
CA GLU A 302 59.83 4.23 55.68
C GLU A 302 59.66 3.86 54.19
N ALA A 303 60.46 2.92 53.67
CA ALA A 303 60.32 2.43 52.30
C ALA A 303 58.97 1.72 52.05
N ASN A 304 58.47 0.96 53.02
CA ASN A 304 57.15 0.32 52.94
C ASN A 304 56.01 1.35 52.95
N SER A 305 56.11 2.42 53.75
CA SER A 305 55.12 3.50 53.77
C SER A 305 55.01 4.19 52.42
N VAL A 306 56.15 4.58 51.82
CA VAL A 306 56.19 5.24 50.50
C VAL A 306 55.62 4.33 49.41
N ARG A 307 55.89 3.03 49.47
CA ARG A 307 55.34 2.06 48.51
C ARG A 307 53.81 1.95 48.60
N ARG A 308 53.24 1.98 49.81
CA ARG A 308 51.78 1.99 50.01
C ARG A 308 51.14 3.25 49.42
N GLU A 309 51.73 4.42 49.66
CA GLU A 309 51.26 5.69 49.10
C GLU A 309 51.29 5.70 47.56
N LEU A 310 52.35 5.13 46.98
CA LEU A 310 52.47 4.98 45.52
C LEU A 310 51.39 4.03 44.96
N ASP A 311 51.14 2.89 45.62
CA ASP A 311 50.10 1.94 45.22
C ASP A 311 48.69 2.57 45.28
N ASP A 312 48.41 3.39 46.30
CA ASP A 312 47.15 4.12 46.43
C ASP A 312 46.99 5.19 45.33
N ALA A 313 48.06 5.93 45.02
CA ALA A 313 48.08 6.87 43.91
C ALA A 313 47.84 6.16 42.56
N PHE A 314 48.44 5.00 42.34
CA PHE A 314 48.20 4.19 41.13
C PHE A 314 46.75 3.69 41.03
N ARG A 315 46.13 3.28 42.14
CA ARG A 315 44.71 2.91 42.17
C ARG A 315 43.83 4.09 41.78
N GLN A 316 44.15 5.28 42.28
CA GLN A 316 43.38 6.49 41.99
C GLN A 316 43.55 6.94 40.53
N ILE A 317 44.76 6.87 39.97
CA ILE A 317 45.01 7.11 38.54
C ILE A 317 44.18 6.14 37.68
N LYS A 318 44.20 4.84 37.97
CA LYS A 318 43.39 3.85 37.24
C LYS A 318 41.89 4.13 37.33
N ALA A 319 41.41 4.60 38.48
CA ALA A 319 40.01 5.00 38.64
C ALA A 319 39.64 6.20 37.75
N TYR A 320 40.49 7.23 37.72
CA TYR A 320 40.30 8.39 36.84
C TYR A 320 40.42 8.03 35.36
N GLU A 321 41.37 7.17 34.98
CA GLU A 321 41.48 6.66 33.60
C GLU A 321 40.21 5.93 33.16
N LYS A 322 39.63 5.10 34.04
CA LYS A 322 38.35 4.42 33.77
C LYS A 322 37.22 5.42 33.63
N GLN A 323 37.17 6.44 34.48
CA GLN A 323 36.15 7.49 34.42
C GLN A 323 36.27 8.31 33.12
N ILE A 324 37.48 8.68 32.71
CA ILE A 324 37.74 9.39 31.44
C ILE A 324 37.29 8.55 30.25
N LYS A 325 37.61 7.26 30.23
CA LYS A 325 37.15 6.35 29.16
C LYS A 325 35.62 6.27 29.08
N THR A 326 34.96 6.22 30.24
CA THR A 326 33.49 6.18 30.31
C THR A 326 32.87 7.47 29.77
N LEU A 327 33.40 8.63 30.19
CA LEU A 327 32.93 9.94 29.70
C LEU A 327 33.23 10.16 28.21
N GLN A 328 34.34 9.63 27.69
CA GLN A 328 34.65 9.66 26.26
C GLN A 328 33.64 8.87 25.44
N GLN A 329 33.28 7.67 25.92
CA GLN A 329 32.25 6.83 25.31
C GLN A 329 30.88 7.53 25.32
N GLU A 330 30.47 8.08 26.47
CA GLU A 330 29.21 8.83 26.59
C GLU A 330 29.16 10.04 25.63
N ARG A 331 30.26 10.78 25.50
CA ARG A 331 30.36 11.90 24.55
C ARG A 331 30.21 11.43 23.11
N GLU A 332 30.84 10.32 22.74
CA GLU A 332 30.74 9.76 21.38
C GLU A 332 29.33 9.29 21.07
N ASP A 333 28.66 8.65 22.02
CA ASP A 333 27.30 8.18 21.86
C ASP A 333 26.30 9.35 21.78
N LEU A 334 26.44 10.37 22.63
CA LEU A 334 25.66 11.62 22.52
C LEU A 334 25.90 12.34 21.18
N ASN A 335 27.13 12.34 20.66
CA ASN A 335 27.43 12.97 19.38
C ASN A 335 26.78 12.20 18.21
N LYS A 336 26.74 10.85 18.27
CA LYS A 336 26.00 10.04 17.30
C LYS A 336 24.51 10.33 17.37
N GLU A 337 23.92 10.41 18.57
CA GLU A 337 22.52 10.77 18.75
C GLU A 337 22.18 12.15 18.17
N LEU A 338 23.06 13.14 18.38
CA LEU A 338 22.89 14.50 17.84
C LEU A 338 22.90 14.50 16.31
N VAL A 339 23.82 13.79 15.68
CA VAL A 339 23.89 13.67 14.21
C VAL A 339 22.62 13.01 13.67
N GLN A 340 22.19 11.90 14.28
CA GLN A 340 20.96 11.22 13.88
C GLN A 340 19.72 12.11 14.05
N ALA A 341 19.63 12.86 15.15
CA ALA A 341 18.51 13.78 15.38
C ALA A 341 18.50 14.92 14.33
N SER A 342 19.66 15.46 13.97
CA SER A 342 19.81 16.47 12.93
C SER A 342 19.38 15.96 11.55
N GLU A 343 19.77 14.74 11.18
CA GLU A 343 19.35 14.09 9.93
C GLU A 343 17.83 13.84 9.89
N ARG A 344 17.24 13.35 11.00
CA ARG A 344 15.79 13.19 11.12
C ARG A 344 15.06 14.51 10.90
N LEU A 345 15.53 15.59 11.53
CA LEU A 345 14.91 16.92 11.40
C LEU A 345 15.01 17.46 9.96
N LYS A 346 16.14 17.21 9.29
CA LYS A 346 16.31 17.55 7.87
C LYS A 346 15.35 16.78 6.96
N ASN A 347 15.16 15.48 7.21
CA ASN A 347 14.23 14.65 6.46
C ASN A 347 12.78 15.08 6.68
N GLN A 348 12.37 15.30 7.92
CA GLN A 348 11.04 15.84 8.25
C GLN A 348 10.79 17.20 7.60
N SER A 349 11.80 18.08 7.55
CA SER A 349 11.67 19.37 6.85
C SER A 349 11.49 19.19 5.34
N LYS A 350 12.07 18.15 4.73
CA LYS A 350 11.89 17.86 3.30
C LYS A 350 10.50 17.28 3.04
N GLU A 351 10.08 16.28 3.82
CA GLU A 351 8.74 15.70 3.75
C GLU A 351 7.64 16.76 3.91
N LEU A 352 7.81 17.69 4.85
CA LEU A 352 6.86 18.80 5.04
C LEU A 352 6.76 19.71 3.80
N LYS A 353 7.88 19.96 3.11
CA LYS A 353 7.88 20.76 1.87
C LYS A 353 7.21 20.00 0.72
N ASP A 354 7.50 18.72 0.59
CA ASP A 354 6.92 17.87 -0.46
C ASP A 354 5.41 17.73 -0.25
N ALA A 355 4.95 17.49 0.98
CA ALA A 355 3.54 17.49 1.35
C ALA A 355 2.86 18.83 1.10
N HIS A 356 3.54 19.96 1.35
CA HIS A 356 3.02 21.29 1.04
C HIS A 356 2.84 21.51 -0.47
N CYS A 357 3.81 21.07 -1.29
CA CYS A 357 3.71 21.10 -2.75
C CYS A 357 2.57 20.23 -3.26
N GLN A 358 2.43 18.99 -2.77
CA GLN A 358 1.33 18.10 -3.12
C GLN A 358 -0.03 18.70 -2.76
N ARG A 359 -0.17 19.28 -1.57
CA ARG A 359 -1.40 19.97 -1.17
C ARG A 359 -1.75 21.12 -2.12
N LYS A 360 -0.75 21.86 -2.61
CA LYS A 360 -0.96 22.97 -3.54
C LYS A 360 -1.44 22.47 -4.92
N LEU A 361 -0.86 21.38 -5.41
CA LEU A 361 -1.28 20.73 -6.66
C LEU A 361 -2.72 20.19 -6.54
N ALA A 362 -3.02 19.43 -5.49
CA ALA A 362 -4.36 18.91 -5.24
C ALA A 362 -5.41 20.04 -5.12
N MET A 363 -5.05 21.17 -4.50
CA MET A 363 -5.93 22.33 -4.41
C MET A 363 -6.18 22.98 -5.78
N GLN A 364 -5.17 23.00 -6.66
CA GLN A 364 -5.33 23.49 -8.03
C GLN A 364 -6.21 22.55 -8.87
N GLU A 365 -5.98 21.23 -8.80
CA GLU A 365 -6.82 20.24 -9.47
C GLU A 365 -8.27 20.30 -8.99
N PHE A 366 -8.48 20.48 -7.69
CA PHE A 366 -9.82 20.67 -7.13
C PHE A 366 -10.50 21.93 -7.67
N MET A 367 -9.77 23.04 -7.81
CA MET A 367 -10.30 24.26 -8.41
C MET A 367 -10.70 24.06 -9.87
N GLU A 368 -9.87 23.36 -10.67
CA GLU A 368 -10.17 23.06 -12.08
C GLU A 368 -11.38 22.13 -12.23
N ILE A 369 -11.49 21.10 -11.39
CA ILE A 369 -12.66 20.22 -11.36
C ILE A 369 -13.92 20.99 -10.99
N ASN A 370 -13.84 21.87 -9.98
CA ASN A 370 -14.98 22.67 -9.56
C ASN A 370 -15.44 23.64 -10.65
N GLU A 371 -14.50 24.25 -11.39
CA GLU A 371 -14.82 25.10 -12.55
C GLU A 371 -15.54 24.29 -13.64
N ARG A 372 -15.02 23.12 -14.02
CA ARG A 372 -15.68 22.21 -14.97
C ARG A 372 -17.07 21.77 -14.51
N LEU A 373 -17.24 21.50 -13.22
CA LEU A 373 -18.52 21.11 -12.65
C LEU A 373 -19.54 22.26 -12.74
N THR A 374 -19.12 23.49 -12.47
CA THR A 374 -19.99 24.67 -12.66
C THR A 374 -20.36 24.86 -14.12
N GLU A 375 -19.41 24.67 -15.05
CA GLU A 375 -19.68 24.78 -16.49
C GLU A 375 -20.69 23.72 -16.96
N LEU A 376 -20.49 22.45 -16.59
CA LEU A 376 -21.43 21.37 -16.85
C LEU A 376 -22.81 21.64 -16.24
N HIS A 377 -22.86 22.22 -15.04
CA HIS A 377 -24.13 22.57 -14.42
C HIS A 377 -24.88 23.63 -15.23
N THR A 378 -24.17 24.65 -15.73
CA THR A 378 -24.77 25.68 -16.61
C THR A 378 -25.21 25.10 -17.95
N GLN A 379 -24.43 24.21 -18.57
CA GLN A 379 -24.80 23.53 -19.82
C GLN A 379 -26.05 22.66 -19.63
N LYS A 380 -26.11 21.87 -18.55
CA LYS A 380 -27.30 21.08 -18.18
C LYS A 380 -28.53 21.98 -18.04
N GLN A 381 -28.39 23.15 -17.39
CA GLN A 381 -29.50 24.08 -17.22
C GLN A 381 -29.96 24.70 -18.56
N LYS A 382 -29.03 24.99 -19.48
CA LYS A 382 -29.35 25.47 -20.84
C LYS A 382 -30.09 24.39 -21.64
N LEU A 383 -29.58 23.16 -21.67
CA LEU A 383 -30.23 22.04 -22.37
C LEU A 383 -31.61 21.75 -21.80
N ALA A 384 -31.79 21.77 -20.47
CA ALA A 384 -33.09 21.58 -19.85
C ALA A 384 -34.10 22.69 -20.20
N ARG A 385 -33.65 23.93 -20.43
CA ARG A 385 -34.52 24.99 -20.97
C ARG A 385 -34.89 24.69 -22.41
N HIS A 386 -33.91 24.33 -23.23
CA HIS A 386 -34.11 24.02 -24.65
C HIS A 386 -35.09 22.86 -24.88
N VAL A 387 -35.04 21.82 -24.03
CA VAL A 387 -35.99 20.71 -24.07
C VAL A 387 -37.41 21.20 -23.78
N ARG A 388 -37.61 22.03 -22.74
CA ARG A 388 -38.93 22.59 -22.42
C ARG A 388 -39.47 23.46 -23.56
N ASP A 389 -38.64 24.32 -24.13
CA ASP A 389 -39.05 25.17 -25.25
C ASP A 389 -39.49 24.32 -26.46
N LYS A 390 -38.80 23.20 -26.70
CA LYS A 390 -39.17 22.25 -27.77
C LYS A 390 -40.43 21.45 -27.45
N GLU A 391 -40.65 21.06 -26.19
CA GLU A 391 -41.90 20.44 -25.74
C GLU A 391 -43.09 21.38 -25.97
N GLU A 392 -42.96 22.67 -25.63
CA GLU A 392 -44.00 23.69 -25.88
C GLU A 392 -44.27 23.88 -27.38
N GLU A 393 -43.24 23.89 -28.23
CA GLU A 393 -43.40 23.93 -29.68
C GLU A 393 -44.15 22.70 -30.21
N VAL A 394 -43.85 21.51 -29.70
CA VAL A 394 -44.54 20.26 -30.09
C VAL A 394 -46.01 20.31 -29.69
N ASP A 395 -46.33 20.78 -28.48
CA ASP A 395 -47.71 20.92 -28.02
C ASP A 395 -48.52 21.89 -28.89
N LEU A 396 -47.92 23.02 -29.28
CA LEU A 396 -48.51 23.99 -30.20
C LEU A 396 -48.81 23.38 -31.58
N VAL A 397 -47.86 22.62 -32.12
CA VAL A 397 -48.05 21.91 -33.39
C VAL A 397 -49.15 20.87 -33.26
N MET A 398 -49.19 20.13 -32.15
CA MET A 398 -50.21 19.12 -31.88
C MET A 398 -51.61 19.72 -31.84
N GLN A 399 -51.78 20.87 -31.17
CA GLN A 399 -53.05 21.61 -31.17
C GLN A 399 -53.46 22.05 -32.58
N LYS A 400 -52.51 22.54 -33.40
CA LYS A 400 -52.81 22.95 -34.78
C LYS A 400 -53.20 21.76 -35.65
N VAL A 401 -52.55 20.60 -35.48
CA VAL A 401 -52.94 19.36 -36.17
C VAL A 401 -54.37 18.95 -35.79
N GLU A 402 -54.74 19.02 -34.52
CA GLU A 402 -56.09 18.66 -34.08
C GLU A 402 -57.16 19.62 -34.64
N SER A 403 -56.84 20.92 -34.72
CA SER A 403 -57.69 21.92 -35.39
C SER A 403 -57.90 21.59 -36.87
N LEU A 404 -56.81 21.31 -37.60
CA LEU A 404 -56.89 20.95 -39.02
C LEU A 404 -57.68 19.64 -39.24
N ARG A 405 -57.55 18.66 -38.34
CA ARG A 405 -58.36 17.44 -38.37
C ARG A 405 -59.85 17.71 -38.15
N GLN A 406 -60.20 18.71 -37.35
CA GLN A 406 -61.61 19.10 -37.18
C GLN A 406 -62.14 19.83 -38.42
N GLU A 407 -61.35 20.73 -39.01
CA GLU A 407 -61.72 21.42 -40.25
C GLU A 407 -61.91 20.44 -41.40
N LEU A 408 -60.99 19.49 -41.58
CA LEU A 408 -61.12 18.42 -42.58
C LEU A 408 -62.42 17.64 -42.39
N ARG A 409 -62.76 17.26 -41.15
CA ARG A 409 -64.03 16.58 -40.86
C ARG A 409 -65.26 17.44 -41.18
N ARG A 410 -65.18 18.76 -41.08
CA ARG A 410 -66.29 19.68 -41.45
C ARG A 410 -66.41 19.82 -42.95
N THR A 411 -65.30 20.03 -43.67
CA THR A 411 -65.29 20.16 -45.13
C THR A 411 -65.78 18.88 -45.80
N GLU A 412 -65.44 17.72 -45.24
CA GLU A 412 -65.86 16.42 -45.77
C GLU A 412 -67.36 16.15 -45.57
N ARG A 413 -67.98 16.68 -44.51
CA ARG A 413 -69.44 16.68 -44.33
C ARG A 413 -70.13 17.61 -45.33
N ALA A 414 -69.64 18.84 -45.46
CA ALA A 414 -70.17 19.83 -46.40
C ALA A 414 -70.08 19.31 -47.84
N LYS A 415 -69.00 18.63 -48.19
CA LYS A 415 -68.84 17.96 -49.49
C LYS A 415 -69.94 16.93 -49.74
N LYS A 416 -70.20 16.03 -48.78
CA LYS A 416 -71.27 15.02 -48.91
C LYS A 416 -72.66 15.64 -49.06
N GLU A 417 -72.94 16.71 -48.32
CA GLU A 417 -74.21 17.43 -48.43
C GLU A 417 -74.39 18.07 -49.81
N LEU A 418 -73.34 18.71 -50.34
CA LEU A 418 -73.32 19.26 -51.70
C LEU A 418 -73.51 18.16 -52.77
N GLU A 419 -72.87 17.01 -52.60
CA GLU A 419 -72.97 15.87 -53.52
C GLU A 419 -74.43 15.38 -53.61
N VAL A 420 -75.09 15.20 -52.46
CA VAL A 420 -76.52 14.86 -52.38
C VAL A 420 -77.39 15.94 -53.03
N HIS A 421 -77.07 17.22 -52.82
CA HIS A 421 -77.83 18.31 -53.41
C HIS A 421 -77.69 18.34 -54.94
N THR A 422 -76.49 18.11 -55.47
CA THR A 422 -76.27 18.01 -56.92
C THR A 422 -77.00 16.84 -57.56
N GLU A 423 -77.07 15.68 -56.90
CA GLU A 423 -77.85 14.54 -57.36
C GLU A 423 -79.35 14.85 -57.41
N ALA A 424 -79.87 15.54 -56.39
CA ALA A 424 -81.28 15.95 -56.34
C ALA A 424 -81.63 16.93 -57.48
N VAL A 425 -80.78 17.94 -57.71
CA VAL A 425 -80.96 18.91 -58.80
C VAL A 425 -80.87 18.21 -60.17
N ALA A 426 -79.94 17.27 -60.35
CA ALA A 426 -79.83 16.50 -61.59
C ALA A 426 -81.08 15.63 -61.86
N ALA A 427 -81.66 15.03 -60.82
CA ALA A 427 -82.90 14.27 -60.91
C ALA A 427 -84.09 15.15 -61.28
N GLU A 428 -84.20 16.34 -60.68
CA GLU A 428 -85.25 17.31 -61.00
C GLU A 428 -85.14 17.80 -62.45
N ALA A 429 -83.93 18.16 -62.89
CA ALA A 429 -83.66 18.57 -64.27
C ALA A 429 -83.95 17.45 -65.31
N SER A 430 -83.86 16.17 -64.92
CA SER A 430 -84.28 15.04 -65.76
C SER A 430 -85.79 14.94 -65.90
N LYS A 431 -86.55 15.15 -64.81
CA LYS A 431 -88.02 15.19 -64.86
C LYS A 431 -88.52 16.35 -65.73
N ASP A 432 -87.91 17.52 -65.56
CA ASP A 432 -88.22 18.72 -66.35
C ASP A 432 -87.99 18.51 -67.85
N ARG A 433 -86.90 17.84 -68.23
CA ARG A 433 -86.65 17.47 -69.64
C ARG A 433 -87.76 16.58 -70.21
N LYS A 434 -88.17 15.55 -69.47
CA LYS A 434 -89.25 14.64 -69.90
C LYS A 434 -90.59 15.37 -70.07
N LEU A 435 -90.91 16.30 -69.16
CA LEU A 435 -92.13 17.10 -69.26
C LEU A 435 -92.09 18.05 -70.48
N ARG A 436 -90.94 18.67 -70.76
CA ARG A 436 -90.77 19.51 -71.96
C ARG A 436 -90.93 18.70 -73.25
N GLU A 437 -90.33 17.51 -73.33
CA GLU A 437 -90.47 16.60 -74.48
C GLU A 437 -91.94 16.20 -74.70
N GLN A 438 -92.68 15.89 -73.63
CA GLN A 438 -94.11 15.59 -73.71
C GLN A 438 -94.93 16.80 -74.17
N SER A 439 -94.65 17.99 -73.66
CA SER A 439 -95.31 19.23 -74.06
C SER A 439 -95.03 19.59 -75.53
N GLU A 440 -93.80 19.38 -75.99
CA GLU A 440 -93.41 19.63 -77.38
C GLU A 440 -94.11 18.65 -78.34
N HIS A 441 -94.25 17.38 -77.94
CA HIS A 441 -95.01 16.38 -78.68
C HIS A 441 -96.50 16.77 -78.80
N TYR A 442 -97.12 17.23 -77.71
CA TYR A 442 -98.50 17.74 -77.74
C TYR A 442 -98.65 18.99 -78.62
N SER A 443 -97.69 19.91 -78.57
CA SER A 443 -97.71 21.12 -79.41
C SER A 443 -97.62 20.78 -80.90
N LYS A 444 -96.70 19.88 -81.29
CA LYS A 444 -96.58 19.37 -82.67
C LYS A 444 -97.85 18.68 -83.14
N GLN A 445 -98.52 17.94 -82.25
CA GLN A 445 -99.78 17.26 -82.57
C GLN A 445 -100.91 18.28 -82.84
N LEU A 446 -100.99 19.34 -82.03
CA LEU A 446 -101.94 20.44 -82.25
C LEU A 446 -101.62 21.27 -83.51
N GLU A 447 -100.34 21.52 -83.80
CA GLU A 447 -99.91 22.20 -85.03
C GLU A 447 -100.31 21.41 -86.27
N ASN A 448 -100.11 20.08 -86.26
CA ASN A 448 -100.54 19.19 -87.35
C ASN A 448 -102.06 19.19 -87.54
N GLU A 449 -102.85 19.25 -86.46
CA GLU A 449 -104.31 19.37 -86.53
C GLU A 449 -104.75 20.74 -87.09
N LEU A 450 -104.05 21.82 -86.73
CA LEU A 450 -104.31 23.19 -87.19
C LEU A 450 -103.94 23.35 -88.68
N GLU A 451 -102.87 22.69 -89.13
CA GLU A 451 -102.48 22.64 -90.54
C GLU A 451 -103.48 21.79 -91.36
N GLY A 452 -103.98 20.69 -90.80
CA GLY A 452 -105.09 19.91 -91.38
C GLY A 452 -106.41 20.70 -91.51
N LEU A 453 -106.68 21.65 -90.61
CA LEU A 453 -107.83 22.56 -90.71
C LEU A 453 -107.61 23.67 -91.74
N LYS A 454 -106.38 24.22 -91.87
CA LYS A 454 -106.04 25.16 -92.96
C LYS A 454 -106.15 24.53 -94.34
N GLN A 455 -105.84 23.23 -94.47
CA GLN A 455 -105.96 22.51 -95.73
C GLN A 455 -107.43 22.28 -96.17
N LYS A 456 -108.39 22.36 -95.23
CA LYS A 456 -109.84 22.36 -95.54
C LYS A 456 -110.37 23.73 -96.03
N GLN A 457 -109.55 24.77 -96.09
CA GLN A 457 -109.95 26.11 -96.53
C GLN A 457 -109.72 26.37 -98.04
N ILE A 458 -109.16 25.41 -98.79
CA ILE A 458 -108.92 25.52 -100.23
C ILE A 458 -109.98 24.71 -101.01
N SER A 459 -111.25 25.02 -100.82
CA SER A 459 -112.28 24.77 -101.82
C SER A 459 -113.55 25.57 -101.50
N TYR A 460 -113.96 26.39 -102.46
CA TYR A 460 -115.16 27.24 -102.55
C TYR A 460 -115.06 28.73 -102.15
N SER A 461 -115.69 29.50 -103.04
CA SER A 461 -115.62 30.94 -103.32
C SER A 461 -116.85 31.67 -102.72
N PRO A 462 -117.08 32.98 -102.94
CA PRO A 462 -117.08 33.99 -101.88
C PRO A 462 -118.49 34.52 -101.58
N GLY A 463 -118.84 34.64 -100.31
CA GLY A 463 -120.01 35.45 -99.94
C GLY A 463 -120.78 34.92 -98.74
N ILE A 464 -120.83 35.79 -97.72
CA ILE A 464 -121.81 35.81 -96.63
C ILE A 464 -121.57 34.75 -95.52
N CYS A 465 -120.55 34.98 -94.70
CA CYS A 465 -120.65 34.98 -93.22
C CYS A 465 -119.37 35.62 -92.63
N SER A 466 -119.34 36.96 -92.54
CA SER A 466 -118.13 37.72 -92.14
C SER A 466 -118.15 38.22 -90.69
N ILE A 467 -118.98 37.67 -89.80
CA ILE A 467 -119.11 38.16 -88.42
C ILE A 467 -118.70 37.08 -87.40
N GLU A 468 -119.14 35.83 -87.56
CA GLU A 468 -118.73 34.73 -86.65
C GLU A 468 -117.25 34.39 -86.79
N HIS A 469 -116.72 34.34 -88.03
CA HIS A 469 -115.30 34.07 -88.27
C HIS A 469 -114.40 35.24 -87.79
N GLN A 470 -114.89 36.48 -87.85
CA GLN A 470 -114.19 37.66 -87.33
C GLN A 470 -114.20 37.68 -85.78
N GLN A 471 -115.29 37.21 -85.15
CA GLN A 471 -115.38 36.99 -83.70
C GLN A 471 -114.48 35.85 -83.21
N GLU A 472 -114.36 34.78 -83.98
CA GLU A 472 -113.48 33.65 -83.68
C GLU A 472 -111.99 34.02 -83.86
N ILE A 473 -111.66 34.79 -84.91
CA ILE A 473 -110.33 35.38 -85.10
C ILE A 473 -109.99 36.37 -83.98
N THR A 474 -110.93 37.20 -83.53
CA THR A 474 -110.68 38.11 -82.39
C THR A 474 -110.54 37.35 -81.08
N LYS A 475 -111.30 36.28 -80.85
CA LYS A 475 -111.14 35.39 -79.69
C LYS A 475 -109.79 34.69 -79.68
N LEU A 476 -109.38 34.10 -80.81
CA LEU A 476 -108.07 33.49 -80.98
C LEU A 476 -106.93 34.50 -80.83
N LYS A 477 -107.11 35.75 -81.29
CA LYS A 477 -106.16 36.84 -81.02
C LYS A 477 -106.05 37.14 -79.53
N THR A 478 -107.18 37.26 -78.82
CA THR A 478 -107.15 37.50 -77.37
C THR A 478 -106.54 36.34 -76.57
N ASP A 479 -106.76 35.10 -77.01
CA ASP A 479 -106.20 33.93 -76.35
C ASP A 479 -104.70 33.75 -76.67
N LEU A 480 -104.27 34.10 -77.89
CA LEU A 480 -102.85 34.19 -78.26
C LEU A 480 -102.15 35.28 -77.43
N GLU A 481 -102.78 36.43 -77.26
CA GLU A 481 -102.24 37.57 -76.50
C GLU A 481 -102.13 37.22 -75.01
N LYS A 482 -103.13 36.53 -74.44
CA LYS A 482 -103.05 35.98 -73.06
C LYS A 482 -101.93 34.95 -72.90
N LYS A 483 -101.77 34.03 -73.85
CA LYS A 483 -100.67 33.05 -73.80
C LYS A 483 -99.31 33.71 -74.00
N SER A 484 -99.22 34.73 -74.85
CA SER A 484 -98.01 35.53 -75.03
C SER A 484 -97.61 36.18 -73.71
N ILE A 485 -98.55 36.89 -73.05
CA ILE A 485 -98.32 37.52 -71.75
C ILE A 485 -97.94 36.48 -70.69
N PHE A 486 -98.62 35.33 -70.64
CA PHE A 486 -98.30 34.26 -69.69
C PHE A 486 -96.86 33.72 -69.87
N TYR A 487 -96.44 33.44 -71.11
CA TYR A 487 -95.08 32.98 -71.37
C TYR A 487 -94.05 34.08 -71.12
N GLU A 488 -94.37 35.35 -71.39
CA GLU A 488 -93.50 36.49 -71.14
C GLU A 488 -93.32 36.74 -69.63
N GLU A 489 -94.36 36.59 -68.82
CA GLU A 489 -94.27 36.59 -67.35
C GLU A 489 -93.44 35.41 -66.82
N GLU A 490 -93.60 34.21 -67.39
CA GLU A 490 -92.85 33.04 -66.94
C GLU A 490 -91.37 33.09 -67.36
N LEU A 491 -91.08 33.69 -68.52
CA LEU A 491 -89.72 33.99 -68.97
C LEU A 491 -89.09 35.02 -68.03
N SER A 492 -89.82 36.09 -67.69
CA SER A 492 -89.37 37.13 -66.74
C SER A 492 -89.08 36.56 -65.35
N LYS A 493 -89.91 35.63 -64.85
CA LYS A 493 -89.65 34.93 -63.57
C LYS A 493 -88.38 34.08 -63.64
N ARG A 494 -88.18 33.32 -64.73
CA ARG A 494 -86.97 32.51 -64.90
C ARG A 494 -85.71 33.37 -65.05
N GLU A 495 -85.79 34.48 -65.77
CA GLU A 495 -84.71 35.46 -65.84
C GLU A 495 -84.38 36.03 -64.45
N GLY A 496 -85.39 36.29 -63.62
CA GLY A 496 -85.20 36.68 -62.23
C GLY A 496 -84.50 35.62 -61.37
N ILE A 497 -84.84 34.34 -61.55
CA ILE A 497 -84.18 33.22 -60.84
C ILE A 497 -82.72 33.09 -61.30
N HIS A 498 -82.46 33.03 -62.60
CA HIS A 498 -81.10 32.94 -63.13
C HIS A 498 -80.25 34.16 -62.76
N ALA A 499 -80.84 35.37 -62.75
CA ALA A 499 -80.13 36.58 -62.33
C ALA A 499 -79.73 36.50 -60.84
N ASN A 500 -80.59 35.97 -59.98
CA ASN A 500 -80.27 35.73 -58.57
C ASN A 500 -79.21 34.64 -58.39
N GLU A 501 -79.27 33.56 -59.17
CA GLU A 501 -78.32 32.46 -59.12
C GLU A 501 -76.92 32.89 -59.58
N ILE A 502 -76.83 33.64 -60.68
CA ILE A 502 -75.59 34.29 -61.15
C ILE A 502 -75.06 35.26 -60.09
N LYS A 503 -75.93 36.01 -59.41
CA LYS A 503 -75.51 36.91 -58.32
C LYS A 503 -74.92 36.15 -57.14
N ASN A 504 -75.51 35.01 -56.76
CA ASN A 504 -75.00 34.17 -55.68
C ASN A 504 -73.66 33.51 -56.06
N LEU A 505 -73.54 32.95 -57.27
CA LEU A 505 -72.30 32.36 -57.77
C LEU A 505 -71.17 33.39 -57.86
N LYS A 506 -71.47 34.63 -58.28
CA LYS A 506 -70.48 35.73 -58.26
C LYS A 506 -70.01 36.06 -56.86
N LYS A 507 -70.89 35.97 -55.86
CA LYS A 507 -70.53 36.20 -54.46
C LYS A 507 -69.64 35.06 -53.94
N GLU A 508 -70.00 33.81 -54.17
CA GLU A 508 -69.19 32.64 -53.77
C GLU A 508 -67.81 32.62 -54.44
N LEU A 509 -67.73 33.01 -55.73
CA LEU A 509 -66.46 33.16 -56.42
C LEU A 509 -65.58 34.22 -55.74
N HIS A 510 -66.16 35.37 -55.40
CA HIS A 510 -65.41 36.44 -54.75
C HIS A 510 -64.94 36.04 -53.34
N ASP A 511 -65.79 35.36 -52.56
CA ASP A 511 -65.45 34.85 -51.23
C ASP A 511 -64.33 33.78 -51.33
N SER A 512 -64.37 32.91 -52.35
CA SER A 512 -63.35 31.89 -52.61
C SER A 512 -62.00 32.50 -53.05
N GLU A 513 -62.02 33.53 -53.91
CA GLU A 513 -60.84 34.30 -54.28
C GLU A 513 -60.20 34.97 -53.06
N GLY A 514 -61.01 35.50 -52.14
CA GLY A 514 -60.55 36.05 -50.87
C GLY A 514 -59.84 35.02 -49.98
N GLN A 515 -60.42 33.81 -49.87
CA GLN A 515 -59.80 32.70 -49.14
C GLN A 515 -58.49 32.23 -49.78
N GLN A 516 -58.45 32.13 -51.11
CA GLN A 516 -57.24 31.77 -51.85
C GLN A 516 -56.11 32.79 -51.59
N LEU A 517 -56.43 34.08 -51.55
CA LEU A 517 -55.48 35.14 -51.25
C LEU A 517 -54.96 35.08 -49.80
N ALA A 518 -55.82 34.71 -48.85
CA ALA A 518 -55.44 34.51 -47.45
C ALA A 518 -54.49 33.30 -47.28
N LEU A 519 -54.83 32.16 -47.89
CA LEU A 519 -53.98 30.96 -47.89
C LEU A 519 -52.63 31.22 -48.55
N ASN A 520 -52.59 31.95 -49.67
CA ASN A 520 -51.33 32.33 -50.31
C ASN A 520 -50.44 33.20 -49.41
N LYS A 521 -51.03 34.11 -48.62
CA LYS A 521 -50.28 34.89 -47.62
C LYS A 521 -49.74 34.00 -46.50
N GLU A 522 -50.52 33.05 -46.00
CA GLU A 522 -50.07 32.13 -44.94
C GLU A 522 -48.93 31.22 -45.44
N ILE A 523 -49.03 30.70 -46.67
CA ILE A 523 -47.96 29.92 -47.32
C ILE A 523 -46.68 30.76 -47.43
N MET A 524 -46.78 32.04 -47.79
CA MET A 524 -45.61 32.92 -47.88
C MET A 524 -44.93 33.13 -46.52
N ILE A 525 -45.71 33.36 -45.46
CA ILE A 525 -45.18 33.49 -44.09
C ILE A 525 -44.52 32.19 -43.62
N LEU A 526 -45.13 31.04 -43.91
CA LEU A 526 -44.56 29.74 -43.54
C LEU A 526 -43.27 29.46 -44.29
N LYS A 527 -43.16 29.84 -45.57
CA LYS A 527 -41.91 29.75 -46.33
C LYS A 527 -40.80 30.62 -45.73
N ASP A 528 -41.12 31.86 -45.36
CA ASP A 528 -40.15 32.76 -44.73
C ASP A 528 -39.68 32.23 -43.37
N LYS A 529 -40.60 31.70 -42.56
CA LYS A 529 -40.25 31.05 -41.28
C LYS A 529 -39.37 29.82 -41.49
N LEU A 530 -39.68 28.98 -42.49
CA LEU A 530 -38.87 27.81 -42.82
C LEU A 530 -37.44 28.23 -43.22
N GLU A 531 -37.30 29.23 -44.10
CA GLU A 531 -35.99 29.69 -44.55
C GLU A 531 -35.20 30.40 -43.44
N LYS A 532 -35.89 31.06 -42.50
CA LYS A 532 -35.27 31.61 -41.29
C LYS A 532 -34.74 30.49 -40.39
N ASN A 533 -35.56 29.49 -40.05
CA ASN A 533 -35.14 28.36 -39.23
C ASN A 533 -33.99 27.57 -39.89
N ARG A 534 -34.03 27.43 -41.23
CA ARG A 534 -32.95 26.77 -41.98
C ARG A 534 -31.62 27.51 -41.85
N ARG A 535 -31.64 28.86 -41.92
CA ARG A 535 -30.46 29.71 -41.73
C ARG A 535 -29.96 29.68 -40.30
N GLU A 536 -30.85 29.74 -39.32
CA GLU A 536 -30.48 29.66 -37.89
C GLU A 536 -29.83 28.31 -37.57
N SER A 537 -30.44 27.20 -37.99
CA SER A 537 -29.84 25.86 -37.79
C SER A 537 -28.50 25.69 -38.52
N GLN A 538 -28.32 26.32 -39.68
CA GLN A 538 -27.02 26.32 -40.37
C GLN A 538 -25.98 27.14 -39.58
N SER A 539 -26.34 28.31 -39.07
CA SER A 539 -25.47 29.15 -38.23
C SER A 539 -25.04 28.42 -36.96
N GLU A 540 -25.98 27.76 -36.27
CA GLU A 540 -25.69 26.98 -35.06
C GLU A 540 -24.72 25.82 -35.33
N ARG A 541 -24.87 25.14 -36.47
CA ARG A 541 -23.93 24.09 -36.89
C ARG A 541 -22.53 24.63 -37.16
N GLU A 542 -22.44 25.78 -37.84
CA GLU A 542 -21.16 26.44 -38.13
C GLU A 542 -20.48 26.95 -36.85
N GLU A 543 -21.24 27.49 -35.90
CA GLU A 543 -20.74 27.87 -34.57
C GLU A 543 -20.22 26.67 -33.80
N PHE A 544 -20.99 25.57 -33.75
CA PHE A 544 -20.56 24.33 -33.08
C PHE A 544 -19.30 23.72 -33.71
N GLU A 545 -19.22 23.71 -35.05
CA GLU A 545 -18.03 23.23 -35.75
C GLU A 545 -16.80 24.09 -35.45
N ASN A 546 -16.98 25.41 -35.35
CA ASN A 546 -15.90 26.34 -35.00
C ASN A 546 -15.44 26.17 -33.56
N GLU A 547 -16.36 26.01 -32.60
CA GLU A 547 -16.02 25.72 -31.20
C GLU A 547 -15.25 24.42 -31.07
N PHE A 548 -15.70 23.35 -31.73
CA PHE A 548 -15.03 22.06 -31.73
C PHE A 548 -13.62 22.14 -32.32
N LYS A 549 -13.46 22.82 -33.46
CA LYS A 549 -12.12 23.06 -34.06
C LYS A 549 -11.21 23.84 -33.12
N GLN A 550 -11.75 24.83 -32.42
CA GLN A 550 -10.96 25.65 -31.50
C GLN A 550 -10.54 24.87 -30.26
N GLN A 551 -11.41 24.01 -29.74
CA GLN A 551 -11.10 23.10 -28.64
C GLN A 551 -10.00 22.10 -29.05
N TYR A 552 -10.14 21.48 -30.23
CA TYR A 552 -9.16 20.57 -30.78
C TYR A 552 -7.78 21.24 -30.93
N GLU A 553 -7.73 22.47 -31.46
CA GLU A 553 -6.44 23.16 -31.63
C GLU A 553 -5.81 23.56 -30.29
N ARG A 554 -6.61 23.92 -29.26
CA ARG A 554 -6.11 24.16 -27.90
C ARG A 554 -5.51 22.89 -27.28
N GLU A 555 -6.21 21.78 -27.39
CA GLU A 555 -5.76 20.49 -26.85
C GLU A 555 -4.47 20.02 -27.55
N LYS A 556 -4.41 20.14 -28.88
CA LYS A 556 -3.21 19.87 -29.66
C LYS A 556 -2.03 20.73 -29.22
N VAL A 557 -2.23 22.03 -28.97
CA VAL A 557 -1.16 22.92 -28.47
C VAL A 557 -0.66 22.45 -27.10
N LEU A 558 -1.57 22.15 -26.16
CA LEU A 558 -1.20 21.64 -24.83
C LEU A 558 -0.38 20.35 -24.91
N LEU A 559 -0.82 19.38 -25.70
CA LEU A 559 -0.10 18.12 -25.91
C LEU A 559 1.28 18.34 -26.55
N THR A 560 1.41 19.31 -27.46
CA THR A 560 2.73 19.65 -28.03
C THR A 560 3.65 20.35 -27.02
N GLU A 561 3.11 21.15 -26.11
CA GLU A 561 3.86 21.80 -25.03
C GLU A 561 4.36 20.77 -24.02
N GLU A 562 3.51 19.81 -23.66
CA GLU A 562 3.83 18.72 -22.74
C GLU A 562 4.89 17.80 -23.33
N ASN A 563 4.75 17.39 -24.60
CA ASN A 563 5.78 16.61 -25.29
C ASN A 563 7.13 17.33 -25.29
N LYS A 564 7.18 18.65 -25.54
CA LYS A 564 8.43 19.42 -25.46
C LYS A 564 9.05 19.41 -24.07
N LYS A 565 8.23 19.50 -23.01
CA LYS A 565 8.71 19.43 -21.62
C LYS A 565 9.30 18.06 -21.32
N LEU A 566 8.58 17.00 -21.67
CA LEU A 566 9.04 15.61 -21.49
C LEU A 566 10.34 15.35 -22.24
N THR A 567 10.47 15.81 -23.49
CA THR A 567 11.74 15.73 -24.22
C THR A 567 12.87 16.46 -23.51
N SER A 568 12.63 17.66 -22.98
CA SER A 568 13.64 18.41 -22.22
C SER A 568 14.05 17.71 -20.92
N GLU A 569 13.12 17.06 -20.23
CA GLU A 569 13.42 16.27 -19.03
C GLU A 569 14.21 15.00 -19.36
N LEU A 570 13.85 14.32 -20.46
CA LEU A 570 14.59 13.17 -20.96
C LEU A 570 16.04 13.53 -21.31
N ASP A 571 16.25 14.67 -21.98
CA ASP A 571 17.60 15.15 -22.31
C ASP A 571 18.43 15.41 -21.04
N LYS A 572 17.84 16.06 -20.03
CA LYS A 572 18.52 16.31 -18.74
C LYS A 572 18.88 15.01 -18.04
N LEU A 573 17.96 14.05 -18.02
CA LEU A 573 18.17 12.75 -17.38
C LEU A 573 19.27 11.96 -18.10
N THR A 574 19.29 12.03 -19.43
CA THR A 574 20.33 11.44 -20.27
C THR A 574 21.71 12.03 -19.94
N THR A 575 21.83 13.36 -19.84
CA THR A 575 23.10 14.01 -19.45
C THR A 575 23.54 13.62 -18.03
N LEU A 576 22.60 13.48 -17.08
CA LEU A 576 22.92 13.03 -15.73
C LEU A 576 23.42 11.58 -15.72
N TYR A 577 22.80 10.70 -16.51
CA TYR A 577 23.22 9.32 -16.68
C TYR A 577 24.63 9.24 -17.27
N GLU A 578 24.91 10.00 -18.32
CA GLU A 578 26.25 10.07 -18.94
C GLU A 578 27.31 10.51 -17.92
N ASN A 579 27.04 11.55 -17.13
CA ASN A 579 27.96 12.02 -16.10
C ASN A 579 28.21 10.99 -15.00
N LEU A 580 27.16 10.30 -14.54
CA LEU A 580 27.27 9.22 -13.56
C LEU A 580 28.06 8.03 -14.13
N SER A 581 27.83 7.67 -15.39
CA SER A 581 28.57 6.62 -16.08
C SER A 581 30.06 6.92 -16.14
N ILE A 582 30.43 8.17 -16.49
CA ILE A 582 31.83 8.60 -16.51
C ILE A 582 32.43 8.54 -15.10
N ARG A 583 31.71 8.97 -14.06
CA ARG A 583 32.21 8.93 -12.68
C ARG A 583 32.39 7.50 -12.17
N ASN A 584 31.48 6.59 -12.51
CA ASN A 584 31.61 5.18 -12.17
C ASN A 584 32.84 4.56 -12.84
N GLN A 585 33.07 4.85 -14.12
CA GLN A 585 34.26 4.37 -14.83
C GLN A 585 35.56 4.87 -14.17
N GLN A 586 35.60 6.13 -13.74
CA GLN A 586 36.75 6.66 -12.98
C GLN A 586 36.94 5.94 -11.64
N LEU A 587 35.86 5.67 -10.90
CA LEU A 587 35.94 4.95 -9.63
C LEU A 587 36.41 3.50 -9.82
N GLU A 588 36.00 2.84 -10.90
CA GLU A 588 36.49 1.50 -11.25
C GLU A 588 37.99 1.51 -11.56
N GLU A 589 38.49 2.53 -12.27
CA GLU A 589 39.93 2.73 -12.50
C GLU A 589 40.68 2.99 -11.18
N GLU A 590 40.17 3.87 -10.31
CA GLU A 590 40.75 4.14 -8.99
C GLU A 590 40.82 2.86 -8.11
N MET A 591 39.76 2.04 -8.15
CA MET A 591 39.70 0.77 -7.42
C MET A 591 40.72 -0.25 -7.94
N LYS A 592 40.93 -0.30 -9.26
CA LYS A 592 41.93 -1.15 -9.88
C LYS A 592 43.35 -0.73 -9.47
N ASP A 593 43.65 0.57 -9.53
CA ASP A 593 44.94 1.11 -9.09
C ASP A 593 45.23 0.81 -7.61
N LEU A 594 44.21 0.87 -6.75
CA LEU A 594 44.33 0.51 -5.34
C LEU A 594 44.57 -0.98 -5.13
N ALA A 595 43.93 -1.84 -5.94
CA ALA A 595 44.17 -3.28 -5.90
C ALA A 595 45.62 -3.62 -6.29
N ASP A 596 46.14 -3.02 -7.36
CA ASP A 596 47.51 -3.22 -7.82
C ASP A 596 48.54 -2.75 -6.75
N LYS A 597 48.26 -1.62 -6.09
CA LYS A 597 49.07 -1.15 -4.95
C LYS A 597 49.02 -2.11 -3.77
N LYS A 598 47.84 -2.65 -3.45
CA LYS A 598 47.68 -3.62 -2.35
C LYS A 598 48.46 -4.91 -2.62
N GLU A 599 48.44 -5.41 -3.86
CA GLU A 599 49.23 -6.57 -4.26
C GLU A 599 50.74 -6.29 -4.13
N SER A 600 51.16 -5.10 -4.54
CA SER A 600 52.55 -4.66 -4.37
C SER A 600 52.97 -4.62 -2.89
N VAL A 601 52.11 -4.10 -2.00
CA VAL A 601 52.38 -4.09 -0.54
C VAL A 601 52.45 -5.50 0.02
N ALA A 602 51.53 -6.39 -0.35
CA ALA A 602 51.55 -7.78 0.07
C ALA A 602 52.85 -8.49 -0.37
N HIS A 603 53.35 -8.17 -1.57
CA HIS A 603 54.64 -8.67 -2.04
C HIS A 603 55.81 -8.19 -1.16
N TRP A 604 55.84 -6.90 -0.78
CA TRP A 604 56.86 -6.38 0.14
C TRP A 604 56.78 -7.01 1.53
N GLU A 605 55.57 -7.22 2.05
CA GLU A 605 55.38 -7.89 3.35
C GLU A 605 55.87 -9.34 3.33
N ALA A 606 55.63 -10.06 2.23
CA ALA A 606 56.16 -11.41 2.03
C ALA A 606 57.69 -11.42 2.01
N GLN A 607 58.32 -10.50 1.26
CA GLN A 607 59.78 -10.35 1.24
C GLN A 607 60.36 -10.05 2.63
N ILE A 608 59.73 -9.15 3.40
CA ILE A 608 60.16 -8.85 4.77
C ILE A 608 60.07 -10.09 5.65
N THR A 609 59.01 -10.88 5.50
CA THR A 609 58.81 -12.12 6.26
C THR A 609 59.89 -13.14 5.94
N GLU A 610 60.26 -13.31 4.66
CA GLU A 610 61.38 -14.17 4.24
C GLU A 610 62.71 -13.72 4.84
N ILE A 611 62.99 -12.42 4.85
CA ILE A 611 64.21 -11.87 5.47
C ILE A 611 64.23 -12.17 6.98
N ILE A 612 63.11 -11.97 7.68
CA ILE A 612 62.99 -12.27 9.10
C ILE A 612 63.25 -13.76 9.37
N GLN A 613 62.70 -14.64 8.53
CA GLN A 613 62.94 -16.08 8.64
C GLN A 613 64.42 -16.42 8.46
N TRP A 614 65.07 -15.86 7.43
CA TRP A 614 66.49 -16.08 7.19
C TRP A 614 67.37 -15.62 8.37
N VAL A 615 67.05 -14.48 8.98
CA VAL A 615 67.74 -13.99 10.18
C VAL A 615 67.52 -14.92 11.38
N SER A 616 66.32 -15.49 11.52
CA SER A 616 66.02 -16.47 12.58
C SER A 616 66.82 -17.75 12.38
N ASP A 617 66.82 -18.31 11.17
CA ASP A 617 67.56 -19.54 10.84
C ASP A 617 69.07 -19.37 11.09
N GLU A 618 69.63 -18.22 10.71
CA GLU A 618 71.03 -17.86 11.00
C GLU A 618 71.31 -17.76 12.51
N LYS A 619 70.38 -17.18 13.27
CA LYS A 619 70.48 -17.10 14.74
C LYS A 619 70.47 -18.50 15.36
N ASP A 620 69.59 -19.38 14.90
CA ASP A 620 69.49 -20.75 15.40
C ASP A 620 70.74 -21.57 15.04
N ALA A 621 71.27 -21.41 13.82
CA ALA A 621 72.53 -22.02 13.40
C ALA A 621 73.71 -21.57 14.27
N ARG A 622 73.81 -20.28 14.59
CA ARG A 622 74.82 -19.76 15.54
C ARG A 622 74.64 -20.33 16.94
N GLY A 623 73.40 -20.41 17.43
CA GLY A 623 73.09 -21.03 18.72
C GLY A 623 73.54 -22.50 18.77
N TYR A 624 73.29 -23.26 17.71
CA TYR A 624 73.73 -24.64 17.57
C TYR A 624 75.26 -24.78 17.58
N LEU A 625 75.97 -23.94 16.81
CA LEU A 625 77.43 -23.93 16.80
C LEU A 625 78.03 -23.58 18.17
N GLN A 626 77.41 -22.64 18.90
CA GLN A 626 77.86 -22.27 20.24
C GLN A 626 77.64 -23.41 21.24
N ALA A 627 76.49 -24.09 21.19
CA ALA A 627 76.24 -25.27 22.01
C ALA A 627 77.24 -26.41 21.71
N LEU A 628 77.57 -26.63 20.44
CA LEU A 628 78.58 -27.61 20.03
C LEU A 628 79.97 -27.26 20.59
N ALA A 629 80.37 -25.98 20.52
CA ALA A 629 81.64 -25.51 21.06
C ALA A 629 81.71 -25.68 22.59
N SER A 630 80.63 -25.39 23.32
CA SER A 630 80.55 -25.63 24.76
C SER A 630 80.69 -27.12 25.09
N LYS A 631 79.99 -28.00 24.36
CA LYS A 631 80.07 -29.45 24.55
C LYS A 631 81.46 -30.01 24.27
N MET A 632 82.11 -29.58 23.18
CA MET A 632 83.50 -29.96 22.90
C MET A 632 84.46 -29.51 24.01
N THR A 633 84.20 -28.35 24.61
CA THR A 633 84.98 -27.83 25.75
C THR A 633 84.79 -28.72 26.99
N GLU A 634 83.54 -29.08 27.31
CA GLU A 634 83.21 -30.00 28.41
C GLU A 634 83.83 -31.40 28.21
N GLU A 635 83.82 -31.93 26.98
CA GLU A 635 84.44 -33.22 26.67
C GLU A 635 85.98 -33.17 26.79
N LEU A 636 86.62 -32.07 26.39
CA LEU A 636 88.06 -31.85 26.61
C LEU A 636 88.40 -31.75 28.11
N GLU A 637 87.57 -31.09 28.91
CA GLU A 637 87.73 -31.04 30.37
C GLU A 637 87.49 -32.40 31.04
N ALA A 638 86.52 -33.18 30.55
CA ALA A 638 86.27 -34.54 31.01
C ALA A 638 87.45 -35.48 30.68
N LEU A 639 88.04 -35.36 29.49
CA LEU A 639 89.26 -36.08 29.12
C LEU A 639 90.46 -35.65 29.99
N ARG A 640 90.59 -34.36 30.31
CA ARG A 640 91.61 -33.86 31.25
C ARG A 640 91.46 -34.49 32.64
N ASN A 641 90.22 -34.61 33.12
CA ASN A 641 89.92 -35.19 34.42
C ASN A 641 90.06 -36.73 34.46
N SER A 642 90.15 -37.40 33.31
CA SER A 642 90.35 -38.85 33.20
C SER A 642 91.83 -39.30 33.28
N SER A 643 92.78 -38.36 33.35
CA SER A 643 94.24 -38.63 33.32
C SER A 643 94.91 -38.81 34.70
N LEU A 644 94.14 -38.84 35.79
CA LEU A 644 94.61 -39.18 37.15
C LEU A 644 93.91 -40.45 37.64
N GLY A 645 94.70 -41.48 37.96
CA GLY A 645 94.28 -42.88 37.92
C GLY A 645 93.48 -43.47 39.10
N THR A 646 92.95 -44.66 38.79
CA THR A 646 92.50 -45.80 39.63
C THR A 646 91.25 -45.65 40.52
N ARG A 647 90.14 -46.28 40.12
CA ARG A 647 89.73 -47.65 40.50
C ARG A 647 88.36 -48.00 39.90
N ALA A 648 88.29 -49.13 39.23
CA ALA A 648 87.04 -49.79 38.91
C ALA A 648 86.47 -50.45 40.18
N THR A 649 85.29 -50.02 40.61
CA THR A 649 84.31 -50.85 41.33
C THR A 649 82.91 -50.29 41.05
N ASP A 650 82.14 -51.08 40.31
CA ASP A 650 80.68 -51.23 40.30
C ASP A 650 79.82 -50.10 40.89
N MET A 651 79.04 -49.44 40.03
CA MET A 651 77.79 -48.77 40.43
C MET A 651 76.62 -49.25 39.57
N PRO A 652 76.03 -50.43 39.87
CA PRO A 652 74.90 -51.00 39.13
C PRO A 652 73.66 -50.09 39.10
N TRP A 653 73.56 -49.14 40.03
CA TRP A 653 72.46 -48.17 40.09
C TRP A 653 72.60 -47.06 39.04
N LYS A 654 73.81 -46.68 38.60
CA LYS A 654 73.98 -45.69 37.51
C LYS A 654 73.57 -46.28 36.17
N MET A 655 73.96 -47.53 35.88
CA MET A 655 73.46 -48.25 34.70
C MET A 655 71.95 -48.50 34.78
N ARG A 656 71.38 -48.84 35.95
CA ARG A 656 69.91 -48.92 36.10
C ARG A 656 69.21 -47.58 35.95
N ARG A 657 69.82 -46.47 36.39
CA ARG A 657 69.26 -45.12 36.23
C ARG A 657 69.31 -44.67 34.78
N PHE A 658 70.41 -44.93 34.07
CA PHE A 658 70.51 -44.69 32.63
C PHE A 658 69.55 -45.57 31.84
N ALA A 659 69.44 -46.86 32.17
CA ALA A 659 68.47 -47.75 31.53
C ALA A 659 67.01 -47.34 31.82
N LYS A 660 66.71 -46.82 33.03
CA LYS A 660 65.38 -46.26 33.33
C LYS A 660 65.11 -44.95 32.60
N LEU A 661 66.10 -44.07 32.46
CA LEU A 661 65.97 -42.83 31.67
C LEU A 661 65.79 -43.14 30.18
N ASP A 662 66.55 -44.09 29.63
CA ASP A 662 66.43 -44.55 28.25
C ASP A 662 65.08 -45.24 27.99
N MET A 663 64.63 -46.08 28.92
CA MET A 663 63.29 -46.69 28.88
C MET A 663 62.18 -45.63 28.99
N SER A 664 62.35 -44.61 29.84
CA SER A 664 61.39 -43.50 29.98
C SER A 664 61.30 -42.66 28.70
N ALA A 665 62.44 -42.33 28.10
CA ALA A 665 62.49 -41.59 26.84
C ALA A 665 61.87 -42.40 25.69
N ARG A 666 62.10 -43.72 25.65
CA ARG A 666 61.43 -44.61 24.69
C ARG A 666 59.92 -44.68 24.91
N LEU A 667 59.44 -44.71 26.14
CA LEU A 667 58.01 -44.71 26.45
C LEU A 667 57.34 -43.36 26.13
N GLU A 668 58.04 -42.24 26.34
CA GLU A 668 57.57 -40.91 25.90
C GLU A 668 57.50 -40.82 24.37
N LEU A 669 58.52 -41.30 23.65
CA LEU A 669 58.49 -41.37 22.19
C LEU A 669 57.37 -42.29 21.68
N GLN A 670 57.13 -43.42 22.34
CA GLN A 670 56.03 -44.32 22.02
C GLN A 670 54.66 -43.64 22.26
N SER A 671 54.51 -42.93 23.37
CA SER A 671 53.28 -42.18 23.69
C SER A 671 53.04 -41.03 22.72
N ALA A 672 54.09 -40.32 22.30
CA ALA A 672 54.00 -39.26 21.30
C ALA A 672 53.62 -39.82 19.92
N LEU A 673 54.22 -40.95 19.52
CA LEU A 673 53.87 -41.65 18.28
C LEU A 673 52.41 -42.13 18.28
N ASP A 674 51.94 -42.71 19.39
CA ASP A 674 50.55 -43.15 19.52
C ASP A 674 49.57 -41.97 19.52
N ALA A 675 49.96 -40.82 20.10
CA ALA A 675 49.16 -39.60 20.03
C ALA A 675 49.07 -39.06 18.59
N GLU A 676 50.17 -39.10 17.84
CA GLU A 676 50.18 -38.66 16.45
C GLU A 676 49.42 -39.62 15.51
N ILE A 677 49.49 -40.93 15.75
CA ILE A 677 48.68 -41.93 15.03
C ILE A 677 47.18 -41.65 15.28
N ARG A 678 46.78 -41.39 16.53
CA ARG A 678 45.37 -41.04 16.86
C ARG A 678 44.94 -39.74 16.18
N ALA A 679 45.80 -38.71 16.18
CA ALA A 679 45.50 -37.45 15.49
C ALA A 679 45.31 -37.65 13.98
N LYS A 680 46.17 -38.46 13.34
CA LYS A 680 46.03 -38.80 11.92
C LYS A 680 44.76 -39.61 11.63
N GLN A 681 44.37 -40.54 12.51
CA GLN A 681 43.12 -41.28 12.39
C GLN A 681 41.90 -40.35 12.49
N ALA A 682 41.90 -39.40 13.43
CA ALA A 682 40.82 -38.42 13.56
C ALA A 682 40.70 -37.52 12.31
N ILE A 683 41.83 -37.06 11.76
CA ILE A 683 41.83 -36.28 10.51
C ILE A 683 41.30 -37.12 9.34
N GLN A 684 41.66 -38.41 9.27
CA GLN A 684 41.18 -39.31 8.23
C GLN A 684 39.67 -39.58 8.32
N GLU A 685 39.12 -39.71 9.53
CA GLU A 685 37.67 -39.83 9.76
C GLU A 685 36.93 -38.56 9.36
N GLU A 686 37.43 -37.38 9.71
CA GLU A 686 36.83 -36.10 9.30
C GLU A 686 36.90 -35.92 7.78
N LEU A 687 38.01 -36.28 7.14
CA LEU A 687 38.13 -36.26 5.68
C LEU A 687 37.12 -37.21 5.02
N ASN A 688 36.88 -38.38 5.60
CA ASN A 688 35.88 -39.34 5.11
C ASN A 688 34.46 -38.81 5.30
N LYS A 689 34.15 -38.14 6.42
CA LYS A 689 32.85 -37.46 6.62
C LYS A 689 32.63 -36.35 5.61
N VAL A 690 33.63 -35.49 5.38
CA VAL A 690 33.52 -34.41 4.38
C VAL A 690 33.31 -34.98 2.98
N LYS A 691 34.00 -36.06 2.61
CA LYS A 691 33.76 -36.76 1.34
C LYS A 691 32.35 -37.34 1.26
N ALA A 692 31.85 -37.96 2.33
CA ALA A 692 30.48 -38.48 2.37
C ALA A 692 29.44 -37.37 2.26
N SER A 693 29.63 -36.25 2.95
CA SER A 693 28.76 -35.07 2.85
C SER A 693 28.76 -34.47 1.45
N ASN A 694 29.91 -34.38 0.77
CA ASN A 694 29.99 -33.90 -0.61
C ASN A 694 29.29 -34.83 -1.61
N ILE A 695 29.33 -36.15 -1.39
CA ILE A 695 28.62 -37.12 -2.24
C ILE A 695 27.10 -37.03 -2.05
N ILE A 696 26.61 -36.65 -0.87
CA ILE A 696 25.17 -36.46 -0.59
C ILE A 696 24.65 -35.16 -1.23
N THR A 697 25.50 -34.17 -1.48
CA THR A 697 25.12 -32.91 -2.15
C THR A 697 25.17 -32.96 -3.68
N GLU A 698 25.70 -34.04 -4.27
CA GLU A 698 25.78 -34.23 -5.74
C GLU A 698 24.73 -35.22 -6.31
N TRP A 699 23.68 -35.57 -5.56
CA TRP A 699 22.54 -36.37 -6.05
C TRP A 699 21.19 -35.70 -5.85
#